data_AF-A0A8H7J4H5-F1
#
_entry.id   AF-A0A8H7J4H5-F1
#
_cell.length_a   1.000
_cell.length_b   1.000
_cell.length_c   1.000
_cell.angle_alpha   90.00
_cell.angle_beta   90.00
_cell.angle_gamma   90.00
#
_symmetry.space_group_name_H-M   'P 1'
#
loop_
_entity.id
_entity.type
_entity.pdbx_description
1 polymer ?
#
loop_
_entity_poly.entity_id
_entity_poly.type
_entity_poly.pdbx_seq_one_letter_code
_entity_poly.pdbx_strand_id
1 'polypeptide(L)'
;MTDINAERDFHHPYEPYSIQKDFMNAVYDCLEDSKVGIFESPTGTGKSLSLICGSLTWLRDHKRRNFEDGFEVDTANSDDPPWMLEHARNQRKQDAVRRRQELNERLAKIKAKEKRAKERSAAGGSAYKRQKVDSDHASEKDAESQFALEDYDSDAERDSNAKADKFGSSGLSAETQALMDRLGFDVGEKKTEEGDVLDETKIFFCSRTHSQLTQFSNELARVKMPPALFMDEKTDSDGVSELVEDVKHLTLGSRKNLCINPKVSRLGNATAINERCLELQQSKSSEGKCPAMPTKDNEALLNDFRDHALARIRDIEDLGVLGKKLGVCPYYASRPATKFCEIVTLPYPLLLQRSAREALGLSLKDHVVIIDEAHNLMDAIAGIYSVQVSLDQVQQARSQLTAYLQKFRNRLKGKNRVYVAQIIRILDSIILYLQSISTNPKANDGLVDIASVMSGKGVDQINIFKLNAYLQESKLARKVDGYTAYADVIEKEQTGSERNGDAGQAPRHTVPVLMHVQSFLLSLMNPSAEGRFFYSREDGHELTLRYMLLDPTYHFKDIVEDARAVVLAGGTMSPMSDYEQHLLPYLDSSKIQTLSCGHVIPPSNLLAVPIIQASNGADFDFTFEGRNKESTIINLGQAVLSMAEHIPDGVVVFFPSYAYLDTCIAAWKRISAHPTKASFWDRFAQAKPVFLEQRSNHRSTSKVSVSQEAAVDSVLTAYSAAVASGNGRGALLFAVIGGTLSEGINFSDALGRGVIVVGLPFPNPHSAEWKAKMQYISSKESARGGDGKAAAREFFENTCMRAVNQCVGRAIRHKGDYAAIMMLDRRYGGERIQNKLPKWIRGSMMAGTSMKEVERRLDQFFAVKR
;
A
#
# COMPACT_ATOMS: atom_id res chain seq x y z
N MET A 1 -2.92 41.58 -16.66
CA MET A 1 -1.63 41.16 -17.24
C MET A 1 -0.65 41.03 -16.09
N THR A 2 -0.69 39.88 -15.43
CA THR A 2 0.16 39.53 -14.29
C THR A 2 1.47 38.94 -14.80
N ASP A 3 2.58 39.28 -14.14
CA ASP A 3 3.93 38.79 -14.44
C ASP A 3 3.99 37.26 -14.52
N ILE A 4 4.07 36.72 -15.74
CA ILE A 4 4.24 35.27 -16.00
C ILE A 4 5.69 34.81 -15.75
N ASN A 5 6.62 35.72 -15.39
CA ASN A 5 8.05 35.44 -15.29
C ASN A 5 8.68 35.65 -13.90
N ALA A 6 7.90 35.81 -12.83
CA ALA A 6 8.47 35.73 -11.48
C ALA A 6 8.76 34.26 -11.14
N GLU A 7 10.04 33.90 -10.99
CA GLU A 7 10.45 32.56 -10.56
C GLU A 7 9.86 32.27 -9.17
N ARG A 8 8.99 31.25 -9.07
CA ARG A 8 8.34 30.88 -7.80
C ARG A 8 9.37 30.36 -6.80
N ASP A 9 9.34 30.88 -5.57
CA ASP A 9 10.10 30.29 -4.47
C ASP A 9 9.32 29.13 -3.85
N PHE A 10 9.82 27.91 -4.05
CA PHE A 10 9.23 26.70 -3.49
C PHE A 10 9.73 26.38 -2.07
N HIS A 11 10.55 27.25 -1.47
CA HIS A 11 11.14 27.08 -0.14
C HIS A 11 11.83 25.72 0.05
N HIS A 12 12.47 25.26 -1.02
CA HIS A 12 13.20 24.00 -1.01
C HIS A 12 14.37 24.11 -0.02
N PRO A 13 14.58 23.15 0.91
CA PRO A 13 15.57 23.29 1.99
C PRO A 13 17.04 23.20 1.52
N TYR A 14 17.24 22.93 0.22
CA TYR A 14 18.52 22.91 -0.47
C TYR A 14 18.39 23.68 -1.79
N GLU A 15 19.49 24.01 -2.45
CA GLU A 15 19.44 24.56 -3.80
C GLU A 15 18.89 23.50 -4.78
N PRO A 16 17.71 23.72 -5.39
CA PRO A 16 17.08 22.72 -6.23
C PRO A 16 17.74 22.66 -7.62
N TYR A 17 17.90 21.45 -8.15
CA TYR A 17 18.31 21.23 -9.54
C TYR A 17 17.25 21.79 -10.51
N SER A 18 17.66 22.13 -11.74
CA SER A 18 16.72 22.58 -12.78
C SER A 18 15.55 21.61 -12.98
N ILE A 19 15.84 20.31 -13.05
CA ILE A 19 14.79 19.28 -13.18
C ILE A 19 13.83 19.23 -11.97
N GLN A 20 14.28 19.61 -10.77
CA GLN A 20 13.43 19.67 -9.58
C GLN A 20 12.54 20.90 -9.65
N LYS A 21 13.05 22.04 -10.15
CA LYS A 21 12.24 23.24 -10.40
C LYS A 21 11.15 22.96 -11.43
N ASP A 22 11.49 22.28 -12.54
CA ASP A 22 10.51 21.89 -13.56
C ASP A 22 9.43 20.98 -12.97
N PHE A 23 9.84 20.00 -12.14
CA PHE A 23 8.92 19.10 -11.45
C PHE A 23 8.01 19.84 -10.46
N MET A 24 8.55 20.74 -9.64
CA MET A 24 7.78 21.53 -8.68
C MET A 24 6.78 22.46 -9.37
N ASN A 25 7.16 23.11 -10.47
CA ASN A 25 6.25 23.92 -11.29
C ASN A 25 5.12 23.08 -11.88
N ALA A 26 5.44 21.92 -12.47
CA ALA A 26 4.41 21.04 -13.03
C ALA A 26 3.43 20.52 -11.97
N VAL A 27 3.92 20.20 -10.77
CA VAL A 27 3.04 19.85 -9.63
C VAL A 27 2.16 21.03 -9.26
N TYR A 28 2.72 22.22 -9.07
CA TYR A 28 1.96 23.43 -8.73
C TYR A 28 0.86 23.72 -9.75
N ASP A 29 1.21 23.76 -11.04
CA ASP A 29 0.27 24.11 -12.11
C ASP A 29 -0.81 23.03 -12.27
N CYS A 30 -0.46 21.75 -12.12
CA CYS A 30 -1.43 20.64 -12.13
C CYS A 30 -2.42 20.73 -10.98
N LEU A 31 -1.93 21.10 -9.79
CA LEU A 31 -2.80 21.38 -8.66
C LEU A 31 -3.65 22.58 -8.99
N GLU A 32 -3.11 23.73 -9.38
CA GLU A 32 -3.91 24.93 -9.66
C GLU A 32 -5.04 24.70 -10.68
N ASP A 33 -4.74 24.01 -11.78
CA ASP A 33 -5.67 23.73 -12.87
C ASP A 33 -6.69 22.61 -12.58
N SER A 34 -6.66 22.00 -11.39
CA SER A 34 -7.55 20.88 -11.01
C SER A 34 -7.44 19.68 -11.97
N LYS A 35 -6.21 19.30 -12.33
CA LYS A 35 -5.91 18.24 -13.30
C LYS A 35 -5.48 16.93 -12.66
N VAL A 36 -5.37 15.89 -13.49
CA VAL A 36 -4.69 14.64 -13.13
C VAL A 36 -3.25 14.69 -13.67
N GLY A 37 -2.27 14.68 -12.77
CA GLY A 37 -0.85 14.72 -13.11
C GLY A 37 -0.25 13.32 -13.13
N ILE A 38 0.47 12.94 -14.19
CA ILE A 38 1.26 11.71 -14.26
C ILE A 38 2.73 12.10 -14.41
N PHE A 39 3.47 12.04 -13.31
CA PHE A 39 4.83 12.56 -13.24
C PHE A 39 5.85 11.46 -12.97
N GLU A 40 6.87 11.40 -13.83
CA GLU A 40 8.04 10.56 -13.68
C GLU A 40 9.22 11.40 -13.21
N SER A 41 9.76 11.03 -12.06
CA SER A 41 11.01 11.59 -11.55
C SER A 41 11.90 10.43 -11.12
N PRO A 42 13.03 10.17 -11.80
CA PRO A 42 13.92 9.05 -11.49
C PRO A 42 14.35 9.00 -10.03
N THR A 43 14.77 7.83 -9.58
CA THR A 43 15.31 7.64 -8.23
C THR A 43 16.54 8.53 -8.01
N GLY A 44 16.67 9.07 -6.79
CA GLY A 44 17.83 9.90 -6.42
C GLY A 44 17.79 11.36 -6.88
N THR A 45 16.72 11.80 -7.55
CA THR A 45 16.55 13.22 -7.94
C THR A 45 15.81 14.06 -6.89
N GLY A 46 15.51 13.52 -5.71
CA GLY A 46 14.77 14.24 -4.66
C GLY A 46 13.27 14.41 -4.94
N LYS A 47 12.64 13.42 -5.58
CA LYS A 47 11.21 13.38 -5.92
C LYS A 47 10.29 13.74 -4.73
N SER A 48 10.41 13.04 -3.61
CA SER A 48 9.51 13.20 -2.47
C SER A 48 9.60 14.61 -1.87
N LEU A 49 10.82 15.14 -1.71
CA LEU A 49 11.01 16.53 -1.30
C LEU A 49 10.46 17.56 -2.31
N SER A 50 10.63 17.31 -3.61
CA SER A 50 10.07 18.17 -4.66
C SER A 50 8.53 18.14 -4.68
N LEU A 51 7.92 16.96 -4.48
CA LEU A 51 6.47 16.81 -4.31
C LEU A 51 5.98 17.61 -3.10
N ILE A 52 6.67 17.51 -1.96
CA ILE A 52 6.33 18.25 -0.73
C ILE A 52 6.38 19.75 -0.98
N CYS A 53 7.50 20.26 -1.50
CA CYS A 53 7.71 21.69 -1.70
C CYS A 53 6.70 22.27 -2.71
N GLY A 54 6.52 21.62 -3.87
CA GLY A 54 5.56 22.05 -4.89
C GLY A 54 4.12 22.08 -4.36
N SER A 55 3.69 21.01 -3.68
CA SER A 55 2.32 20.90 -3.17
C SER A 55 2.03 21.80 -1.97
N LEU A 56 2.97 21.96 -1.04
CA LEU A 56 2.81 22.87 0.09
C LEU A 56 2.81 24.34 -0.33
N THR A 57 3.63 24.70 -1.32
CA THR A 57 3.67 26.08 -1.84
C THR A 57 2.31 26.42 -2.43
N TRP A 58 1.78 25.51 -3.28
CA TRP A 58 0.43 25.62 -3.79
C TRP A 58 -0.61 25.72 -2.68
N LEU A 59 -0.54 24.86 -1.65
CA LEU A 59 -1.52 24.88 -0.56
C LEU A 59 -1.51 26.19 0.22
N ARG A 60 -0.33 26.76 0.50
CA ARG A 60 -0.20 28.05 1.19
C ARG A 60 -0.79 29.18 0.34
N ASP A 61 -0.47 29.22 -0.95
CA ASP A 61 -0.99 30.22 -1.88
C ASP A 61 -2.51 30.09 -2.06
N HIS A 62 -3.01 28.88 -2.24
CA HIS A 62 -4.43 28.59 -2.38
C HIS A 62 -5.21 28.97 -1.12
N LYS A 63 -4.67 28.68 0.08
CA LYS A 63 -5.27 29.14 1.34
C LYS A 63 -5.29 30.65 1.45
N ARG A 64 -4.25 31.35 0.97
CA ARG A 64 -4.22 32.82 0.95
C ARG A 64 -5.31 33.38 0.04
N ARG A 65 -5.40 32.89 -1.20
CA ARG A 65 -6.44 33.28 -2.18
C ARG A 65 -7.84 32.99 -1.65
N ASN A 66 -8.12 31.76 -1.21
CA ASN A 66 -9.43 31.40 -0.68
C ASN A 66 -9.81 32.20 0.57
N PHE A 67 -8.83 32.57 1.40
CA PHE A 67 -9.08 33.44 2.53
C PHE A 67 -9.44 34.86 2.09
N GLU A 68 -8.84 35.39 1.03
CA GLU A 68 -9.19 36.71 0.47
C GLU A 68 -10.57 36.68 -0.21
N ASP A 69 -10.83 35.67 -1.05
CA ASP A 69 -12.03 35.49 -1.87
C ASP A 69 -13.28 35.09 -1.07
N GLY A 70 -13.11 34.28 -0.01
CA GLY A 70 -14.21 33.80 0.84
C GLY A 70 -14.96 34.93 1.57
N PHE A 71 -14.33 36.10 1.66
CA PHE A 71 -14.94 37.32 2.22
C PHE A 71 -15.58 38.23 1.16
N GLU A 72 -15.42 37.93 -0.14
CA GLU A 72 -16.04 38.68 -1.25
C GLU A 72 -17.41 38.11 -1.65
N VAL A 73 -17.55 36.78 -1.67
CA VAL A 73 -18.76 36.09 -2.15
C VAL A 73 -20.00 36.36 -1.27
N ASP A 74 -19.83 36.55 0.04
CA ASP A 74 -20.93 36.83 0.97
C ASP A 74 -21.53 38.25 0.82
N THR A 75 -20.87 39.14 0.08
CA THR A 75 -21.34 40.53 -0.12
C THR A 75 -22.27 40.70 -1.31
N ALA A 76 -22.33 39.72 -2.22
CA ALA A 76 -23.12 39.81 -3.45
C ALA A 76 -24.61 39.43 -3.29
N ASN A 77 -24.98 38.81 -2.16
CA ASN A 77 -26.32 38.22 -1.95
C ASN A 77 -27.15 38.90 -0.83
N SER A 78 -26.77 40.08 -0.34
CA SER A 78 -27.48 40.79 0.73
C SER A 78 -27.88 42.22 0.30
N ASP A 79 -29.12 42.62 0.62
CA ASP A 79 -29.68 43.97 0.42
C ASP A 79 -29.14 44.99 1.47
N ASP A 80 -28.14 44.63 2.26
CA ASP A 80 -27.63 45.46 3.35
C ASP A 80 -26.71 46.59 2.83
N PRO A 81 -26.63 47.73 3.56
CA PRO A 81 -25.74 48.83 3.18
C PRO A 81 -24.26 48.42 3.08
N PRO A 82 -23.49 48.94 2.10
CA PRO A 82 -22.09 48.53 1.85
C PRO A 82 -21.16 48.61 3.07
N TRP A 83 -21.33 49.61 3.94
CA TRP A 83 -20.53 49.77 5.15
C TRP A 83 -20.80 48.69 6.22
N MET A 84 -22.02 48.14 6.25
CA MET A 84 -22.42 47.08 7.19
C MET A 84 -21.88 45.73 6.72
N LEU A 85 -21.92 45.47 5.41
CA LEU A 85 -21.29 44.33 4.76
C LEU A 85 -19.77 44.34 4.97
N GLU A 86 -19.12 45.50 4.79
CA GLU A 86 -17.68 45.68 5.00
C GLU A 86 -17.27 45.50 6.48
N HIS A 87 -18.07 45.99 7.42
CA HIS A 87 -17.84 45.78 8.84
C HIS A 87 -18.01 44.29 9.24
N ALA A 88 -19.07 43.62 8.75
CA ALA A 88 -19.27 42.19 8.98
C ALA A 88 -18.13 41.35 8.36
N ARG A 89 -17.65 41.74 7.17
CA ARG A 89 -16.48 41.15 6.50
C ARG A 89 -15.23 41.26 7.38
N ASN A 90 -14.92 42.45 7.86
CA ASN A 90 -13.76 42.70 8.71
C ASN A 90 -13.86 41.99 10.06
N GLN A 91 -15.05 41.92 10.66
CA GLN A 91 -15.28 41.20 11.91
C GLN A 91 -15.04 39.70 11.76
N ARG A 92 -15.60 39.07 10.72
CA ARG A 92 -15.37 37.64 10.43
C ARG A 92 -13.91 37.34 10.10
N LYS A 93 -13.24 38.23 9.34
CA LYS A 93 -11.80 38.12 9.04
C LYS A 93 -10.96 38.16 10.32
N GLN A 94 -11.25 39.10 11.23
CA GLN A 94 -10.55 39.21 12.52
C GLN A 94 -10.82 38.01 13.43
N ASP A 95 -12.06 37.52 13.50
CA ASP A 95 -12.42 36.34 14.31
C ASP A 95 -11.74 35.07 13.79
N ALA A 96 -11.67 34.86 12.47
CA ALA A 96 -10.97 33.74 11.87
C ALA A 96 -9.47 33.76 12.14
N VAL A 97 -8.83 34.94 12.02
CA VAL A 97 -7.41 35.12 12.35
C VAL A 97 -7.16 34.88 13.83
N ARG A 98 -8.01 35.40 14.73
CA ARG A 98 -7.89 35.20 16.19
C ARG A 98 -7.98 33.71 16.55
N ARG A 99 -8.96 32.97 16.03
CA ARG A 99 -9.09 31.51 16.25
C ARG A 99 -7.83 30.75 15.81
N ARG A 100 -7.25 31.12 14.67
CA ARG A 100 -6.01 30.50 14.15
C ARG A 100 -4.78 30.83 15.00
N GLN A 101 -4.67 32.06 15.48
CA GLN A 101 -3.62 32.49 16.40
C GLN A 101 -3.70 31.74 17.73
N GLU A 102 -4.90 31.65 18.33
CA GLU A 102 -5.12 30.91 19.58
C GLU A 102 -4.72 29.44 19.46
N LEU A 103 -5.07 28.78 18.35
CA LEU A 103 -4.66 27.41 18.06
C LEU A 103 -3.13 27.30 17.95
N ASN A 104 -2.49 28.17 17.15
CA ASN A 104 -1.05 28.16 16.96
C ASN A 104 -0.29 28.41 18.27
N GLU A 105 -0.76 29.31 19.14
CA GLU A 105 -0.18 29.56 20.45
C GLU A 105 -0.27 28.34 21.39
N ARG A 106 -1.41 27.62 21.38
CA ARG A 106 -1.58 26.39 22.16
C ARG A 106 -0.57 25.33 21.71
N LEU A 107 -0.44 25.14 20.39
CA LEU A 107 0.54 24.21 19.81
C LEU A 107 1.98 24.60 20.17
N ALA A 108 2.32 25.89 20.12
CA ALA A 108 3.65 26.40 20.49
C ALA A 108 3.98 26.15 21.97
N LYS A 109 3.01 26.39 22.88
CA LYS A 109 3.15 26.09 24.33
C LYS A 109 3.42 24.61 24.58
N ILE A 110 2.70 23.73 23.87
CA ILE A 110 2.90 22.27 23.95
C ILE A 110 4.29 21.87 23.46
N LYS A 111 4.73 22.40 22.31
CA LYS A 111 6.06 22.15 21.74
C LYS A 111 7.18 22.57 22.72
N ALA A 112 7.04 23.75 23.34
CA ALA A 112 7.98 24.22 24.35
C ALA A 112 8.03 23.32 25.58
N LYS A 113 6.88 22.81 26.04
CA LYS A 113 6.79 21.86 27.16
C LYS A 113 7.45 20.51 26.82
N GLU A 114 7.23 19.97 25.62
CA GLU A 114 7.88 18.73 25.16
C GLU A 114 9.40 18.89 25.02
N LYS A 115 9.86 20.01 24.45
CA LYS A 115 11.30 20.30 24.30
C LYS A 115 12.01 20.36 25.66
N ARG A 116 11.43 21.08 26.63
CA ARG A 116 11.94 21.15 28.01
C ARG A 116 11.96 19.77 28.69
N ALA A 117 10.97 18.92 28.43
CA ALA A 117 10.95 17.55 28.96
C ALA A 117 12.05 16.68 28.35
N LYS A 118 12.28 16.78 27.03
CA LYS A 118 13.34 16.05 26.32
C LYS A 118 14.74 16.47 26.79
N GLU A 119 14.98 17.77 26.97
CA GLU A 119 16.25 18.30 27.50
C GLU A 119 16.52 17.83 28.93
N ARG A 120 15.48 17.78 29.79
CA ARG A 120 15.59 17.24 31.15
C ARG A 120 15.89 15.73 31.20
N SER A 121 15.30 14.94 30.29
CA SER A 121 15.62 13.52 30.17
C SER A 121 17.01 13.26 29.59
N ALA A 122 17.47 14.09 28.64
CA ALA A 122 18.83 14.01 28.10
C ALA A 122 19.90 14.42 29.13
N ALA A 123 19.56 15.30 30.08
CA ALA A 123 20.41 15.72 31.19
C ALA A 123 20.41 14.75 32.39
N GLY A 124 19.93 13.51 32.24
CA GLY A 124 20.02 12.48 33.29
C GLY A 124 18.96 12.57 34.41
N GLY A 125 17.89 13.34 34.23
CA GLY A 125 16.80 13.44 35.21
C GLY A 125 15.93 12.17 35.25
N SER A 126 15.84 11.54 36.43
CA SER A 126 15.05 10.33 36.70
C SER A 126 13.57 10.46 36.32
N ALA A 127 13.03 9.43 35.66
CA ALA A 127 11.63 9.35 35.24
C ALA A 127 10.71 8.95 36.41
N TYR A 128 9.63 9.69 36.58
CA TYR A 128 8.62 9.50 37.64
C TYR A 128 7.89 8.13 37.56
N LYS A 129 7.50 7.66 38.76
CA LYS A 129 6.80 6.41 39.09
C LYS A 129 5.55 6.14 38.22
N ARG A 130 5.45 4.91 37.71
CA ARG A 130 4.21 4.30 37.21
C ARG A 130 3.22 4.11 38.36
N GLN A 131 1.98 4.55 38.16
CA GLN A 131 0.83 4.24 39.00
C GLN A 131 0.37 2.80 38.71
N LYS A 132 0.17 2.03 39.79
CA LYS A 132 -0.28 0.62 39.76
C LYS A 132 -1.82 0.62 39.76
N VAL A 133 -2.44 -0.15 38.88
CA VAL A 133 -3.90 -0.37 38.83
C VAL A 133 -4.17 -1.79 39.34
N ASP A 134 -5.12 -1.89 40.26
CA ASP A 134 -5.54 -3.13 40.92
C ASP A 134 -6.54 -3.91 40.05
N SER A 135 -6.58 -5.24 40.20
CA SER A 135 -7.43 -6.14 39.40
C SER A 135 -8.46 -6.85 40.28
N ASP A 136 -9.74 -6.56 40.06
CA ASP A 136 -10.86 -7.29 40.67
C ASP A 136 -11.35 -8.42 39.76
N HIS A 137 -11.63 -9.57 40.39
CA HIS A 137 -12.23 -10.76 39.80
C HIS A 137 -13.75 -10.66 39.77
N ALA A 138 -14.37 -11.07 38.65
CA ALA A 138 -15.80 -11.37 38.57
C ALA A 138 -16.04 -12.72 37.90
N SER A 139 -17.01 -13.45 38.45
CA SER A 139 -17.32 -14.86 38.21
C SER A 139 -18.14 -15.14 36.95
N GLU A 140 -17.90 -16.30 36.35
CA GLU A 140 -18.61 -16.87 35.21
C GLU A 140 -20.03 -17.36 35.55
N LYS A 141 -21.00 -17.01 34.69
CA LYS A 141 -22.05 -17.91 34.16
C LYS A 141 -22.81 -17.23 33.00
N ASP A 142 -23.26 -18.07 32.07
CA ASP A 142 -24.05 -17.79 30.85
C ASP A 142 -23.29 -17.45 29.55
N ALA A 143 -22.56 -18.44 29.01
CA ALA A 143 -21.78 -18.32 27.76
C ALA A 143 -22.52 -18.72 26.46
N GLU A 144 -23.71 -19.35 26.51
CA GLU A 144 -24.33 -19.95 25.31
C GLU A 144 -25.39 -19.08 24.61
N SER A 145 -25.84 -17.99 25.24
CA SER A 145 -26.86 -17.09 24.67
C SER A 145 -26.31 -16.11 23.62
N GLN A 146 -24.99 -15.92 23.58
CA GLN A 146 -24.30 -14.94 22.73
C GLN A 146 -24.24 -15.32 21.24
N PHE A 147 -24.42 -16.61 20.90
CA PHE A 147 -24.24 -17.12 19.54
C PHE A 147 -25.53 -17.22 18.71
N ALA A 148 -26.68 -16.85 19.27
CA ALA A 148 -27.95 -16.86 18.54
C ALA A 148 -28.04 -15.71 17.52
N LEU A 149 -28.53 -16.01 16.30
CA LEU A 149 -28.82 -15.00 15.28
C LEU A 149 -30.01 -14.13 15.70
N GLU A 150 -29.88 -12.81 15.55
CA GLU A 150 -31.00 -11.87 15.72
C GLU A 150 -31.89 -11.90 14.47
N ASP A 151 -33.08 -11.33 14.57
CA ASP A 151 -34.12 -11.47 13.55
C ASP A 151 -33.87 -10.53 12.37
N TYR A 152 -33.75 -11.09 11.16
CA TYR A 152 -33.65 -10.34 9.91
C TYR A 152 -35.01 -10.33 9.20
N ASP A 153 -35.57 -9.15 8.92
CA ASP A 153 -36.88 -9.00 8.27
C ASP A 153 -36.79 -8.36 6.88
N SER A 154 -37.08 -9.16 5.86
CA SER A 154 -36.94 -8.84 4.44
C SER A 154 -38.08 -8.01 3.84
N ASP A 155 -39.19 -7.81 4.56
CA ASP A 155 -40.48 -7.42 3.95
C ASP A 155 -40.75 -5.91 3.99
N ALA A 156 -39.77 -5.10 4.39
CA ALA A 156 -39.91 -3.65 4.36
C ALA A 156 -39.95 -3.05 2.94
N GLU A 157 -39.78 -3.83 1.85
CA GLU A 157 -39.56 -3.35 0.47
C GLU A 157 -40.80 -3.19 -0.43
N ARG A 158 -42.01 -2.99 0.11
CA ARG A 158 -43.22 -2.81 -0.72
C ARG A 158 -43.81 -1.40 -0.82
N ASP A 159 -43.15 -0.37 -0.27
CA ASP A 159 -43.48 1.04 -0.57
C ASP A 159 -42.33 1.72 -1.31
N SER A 160 -42.39 1.68 -2.64
CA SER A 160 -41.37 2.16 -3.57
C SER A 160 -41.41 3.68 -3.82
N ASN A 161 -41.99 4.48 -2.91
CA ASN A 161 -41.96 5.95 -3.03
C ASN A 161 -41.65 6.71 -1.73
N ALA A 162 -41.26 6.01 -0.65
CA ALA A 162 -40.88 6.62 0.63
C ALA A 162 -39.50 6.15 1.14
N LYS A 163 -38.66 5.60 0.26
CA LYS A 163 -37.42 4.88 0.60
C LYS A 163 -36.13 5.54 0.13
N ALA A 164 -36.16 6.83 -0.20
CA ALA A 164 -34.92 7.62 -0.27
C ALA A 164 -34.36 7.97 1.12
N ASP A 165 -35.15 7.79 2.21
CA ASP A 165 -34.83 8.30 3.56
C ASP A 165 -34.47 7.22 4.61
N LYS A 166 -34.23 5.96 4.22
CA LYS A 166 -33.81 4.89 5.17
C LYS A 166 -32.35 4.43 5.04
N PHE A 167 -31.61 5.01 4.10
CA PHE A 167 -30.16 5.05 4.13
C PHE A 167 -29.78 6.53 4.33
N GLY A 168 -29.41 6.91 5.55
CA GLY A 168 -28.69 8.17 5.72
C GLY A 168 -27.41 8.15 4.88
N SER A 169 -26.89 9.31 4.50
CA SER A 169 -25.72 9.53 3.63
C SER A 169 -24.42 8.78 4.02
N SER A 170 -24.41 8.06 5.14
CA SER A 170 -23.26 7.36 5.73
C SER A 170 -23.26 5.84 5.56
N GLY A 171 -24.28 5.22 4.96
CA GLY A 171 -24.23 3.77 4.65
C GLY A 171 -24.23 2.81 5.85
N LEU A 172 -24.55 3.27 7.06
CA LEU A 172 -24.55 2.48 8.30
C LEU A 172 -25.96 1.99 8.67
N SER A 173 -26.05 0.84 9.38
CA SER A 173 -27.34 0.31 9.86
C SER A 173 -27.98 1.22 10.90
N ALA A 174 -29.31 1.24 10.99
CA ALA A 174 -30.06 2.10 11.91
C ALA A 174 -29.71 1.84 13.39
N GLU A 175 -29.42 0.60 13.79
CA GLU A 175 -28.91 0.34 15.15
C GLU A 175 -27.50 0.89 15.36
N THR A 176 -26.65 0.91 14.32
CA THR A 176 -25.29 1.44 14.41
C THR A 176 -25.31 2.96 14.48
N GLN A 177 -26.19 3.63 13.73
CA GLN A 177 -26.42 5.07 13.84
C GLN A 177 -27.05 5.44 15.20
N ALA A 178 -28.05 4.70 15.67
CA ALA A 178 -28.64 4.94 17.00
C ALA A 178 -27.66 4.69 18.15
N LEU A 179 -26.71 3.75 17.98
CA LEU A 179 -25.62 3.52 18.92
C LEU A 179 -24.57 4.65 18.85
N MET A 180 -24.24 5.14 17.65
CA MET A 180 -23.34 6.28 17.43
C MET A 180 -23.93 7.55 18.06
N ASP A 181 -25.24 7.81 17.90
CA ASP A 181 -25.97 8.92 18.54
C ASP A 181 -25.97 8.81 20.07
N ARG A 182 -26.22 7.61 20.62
CA ARG A 182 -26.13 7.35 22.06
C ARG A 182 -24.71 7.49 22.60
N LEU A 183 -23.69 7.22 21.78
CA LEU A 183 -22.28 7.36 22.13
C LEU A 183 -21.71 8.75 21.83
N GLY A 184 -22.47 9.65 21.19
CA GLY A 184 -22.07 11.03 20.91
C GLY A 184 -21.42 11.31 19.58
N PHE A 185 -21.36 10.33 18.70
CA PHE A 185 -20.85 10.49 17.36
C PHE A 185 -22.05 10.74 16.44
N ASP A 186 -22.51 11.98 16.40
CA ASP A 186 -23.54 12.40 15.44
C ASP A 186 -22.95 12.32 14.03
N VAL A 187 -23.59 11.56 13.14
CA VAL A 187 -23.22 11.44 11.72
C VAL A 187 -24.07 12.39 10.86
N GLY A 188 -24.98 13.14 11.47
CA GLY A 188 -25.69 14.25 10.86
C GLY A 188 -25.04 15.60 11.18
N GLU A 189 -25.14 16.55 10.25
CA GLU A 189 -24.79 17.95 10.50
C GLU A 189 -25.72 18.56 11.57
N LYS A 190 -25.32 18.49 12.83
CA LYS A 190 -25.79 19.42 13.86
C LYS A 190 -24.70 20.39 14.24
N LYS A 191 -25.01 21.67 14.05
CA LYS A 191 -24.29 22.84 14.56
C LYS A 191 -24.17 22.75 16.09
N THR A 192 -23.10 22.14 16.58
CA THR A 192 -22.55 22.50 17.89
C THR A 192 -21.85 23.86 17.75
N GLU A 193 -21.72 24.63 18.82
CA GLU A 193 -21.11 25.97 18.81
C GLU A 193 -19.59 25.97 18.47
N GLU A 194 -18.98 24.78 18.33
CA GLU A 194 -17.65 24.56 17.72
C GLU A 194 -17.70 24.11 16.24
N GLY A 195 -18.90 23.94 15.67
CA GLY A 195 -19.21 23.43 14.33
C GLY A 195 -18.95 24.42 13.18
N ASP A 196 -18.10 25.41 13.42
CA ASP A 196 -17.84 26.54 12.51
C ASP A 196 -16.45 26.43 11.84
N VAL A 197 -15.69 25.37 12.11
CA VAL A 197 -14.43 25.10 11.41
C VAL A 197 -14.75 24.42 10.09
N LEU A 198 -14.82 25.23 9.04
CA LEU A 198 -14.92 24.75 7.65
C LEU A 198 -13.76 23.80 7.35
N ASP A 199 -14.09 22.68 6.69
CA ASP A 199 -13.09 21.66 6.34
C ASP A 199 -12.22 22.20 5.20
N GLU A 200 -11.13 22.88 5.54
CA GLU A 200 -10.24 23.51 4.56
C GLU A 200 -9.63 22.48 3.59
N THR A 201 -9.29 22.95 2.39
CA THR A 201 -8.52 22.16 1.42
C THR A 201 -7.25 21.62 2.06
N LYS A 202 -7.03 20.32 1.90
CA LYS A 202 -5.88 19.59 2.46
C LYS A 202 -5.30 18.62 1.43
N ILE A 203 -4.09 18.14 1.69
CA ILE A 203 -3.37 17.20 0.82
C ILE A 203 -3.39 15.82 1.48
N PHE A 204 -3.97 14.85 0.79
CA PHE A 204 -3.84 13.44 1.10
C PHE A 204 -2.61 12.87 0.39
N PHE A 205 -1.59 12.51 1.15
CA PHE A 205 -0.39 11.88 0.62
C PHE A 205 -0.43 10.37 0.84
N CYS A 206 -0.26 9.60 -0.22
CA CYS A 206 -0.41 8.16 -0.22
C CYS A 206 0.83 7.46 -0.76
N SER A 207 1.27 6.39 -0.09
CA SER A 207 2.43 5.60 -0.49
C SER A 207 2.20 4.09 -0.26
N ARG A 208 2.98 3.26 -0.96
CA ARG A 208 2.86 1.80 -0.93
C ARG A 208 3.17 1.20 0.45
N THR A 209 4.23 1.67 1.13
CA THR A 209 4.70 1.07 2.40
C THR A 209 4.72 2.05 3.56
N HIS A 210 4.64 1.52 4.79
CA HIS A 210 4.79 2.33 6.02
C HIS A 210 6.16 3.01 6.10
N SER A 211 7.23 2.33 5.71
CA SER A 211 8.59 2.90 5.70
C SER A 211 8.71 4.13 4.81
N GLN A 212 8.02 4.17 3.67
CA GLN A 212 7.97 5.34 2.79
C GLN A 212 7.21 6.51 3.42
N LEU A 213 6.11 6.24 4.15
CA LEU A 213 5.37 7.28 4.87
C LEU A 213 6.20 7.87 6.04
N THR A 214 6.99 7.04 6.72
CA THR A 214 7.95 7.50 7.75
C THR A 214 9.05 8.36 7.10
N GLN A 215 9.59 7.94 5.94
CA GLN A 215 10.55 8.75 5.18
C GLN A 215 9.94 10.10 4.79
N PHE A 216 8.73 10.11 4.25
CA PHE A 216 8.00 11.34 3.91
C PHE A 216 7.85 12.27 5.12
N SER A 217 7.47 11.74 6.28
CA SER A 217 7.31 12.54 7.51
C SER A 217 8.63 13.19 7.93
N ASN A 218 9.75 12.46 7.79
CA ASN A 218 11.09 13.00 8.07
C ASN A 218 11.55 14.05 7.06
N GLU A 219 11.17 13.93 5.79
CA GLU A 219 11.46 14.93 4.76
C GLU A 219 10.60 16.18 4.95
N LEU A 220 9.31 16.01 5.25
CA LEU A 220 8.37 17.09 5.56
C LEU A 220 8.87 17.94 6.73
N ALA A 221 9.44 17.31 7.76
CA ALA A 221 9.98 18.02 8.92
C ALA A 221 11.19 18.92 8.61
N ARG A 222 11.82 18.77 7.44
CA ARG A 222 12.93 19.63 6.99
C ARG A 222 12.45 20.88 6.25
N VAL A 223 11.24 20.85 5.70
CA VAL A 223 10.67 21.95 4.93
C VAL A 223 10.10 22.99 5.88
N LYS A 224 10.49 24.26 5.68
CA LYS A 224 9.95 25.40 6.43
C LYS A 224 9.21 26.29 5.45
N MET A 225 7.90 26.38 5.64
CA MET A 225 7.04 27.22 4.80
C MET A 225 6.73 28.53 5.53
N PRO A 226 6.53 29.63 4.79
CA PRO A 226 5.98 30.84 5.36
C PRO A 226 4.53 30.60 5.83
N PRO A 227 4.02 31.44 6.73
CA PRO A 227 2.62 31.39 7.14
C PRO A 227 1.68 31.55 5.95
N ALA A 228 0.51 30.90 5.98
CA ALA A 228 -0.45 31.02 4.88
C ALA A 228 -1.00 32.45 4.76
N LEU A 229 -1.15 33.14 5.89
CA LEU A 229 -1.70 34.48 6.00
C LEU A 229 -0.65 35.43 6.58
N PHE A 230 -0.34 36.50 5.86
CA PHE A 230 0.38 37.65 6.40
C PHE A 230 -0.62 38.58 7.08
N MET A 231 -0.30 39.07 8.28
CA MET A 231 -1.02 40.22 8.81
C MET A 231 -0.50 41.46 8.09
N ASP A 232 -1.38 42.28 7.53
CA ASP A 232 -0.99 43.55 6.93
C ASP A 232 -0.17 44.37 7.93
N GLU A 233 1.02 44.81 7.50
CA GLU A 233 2.03 45.59 8.25
C GLU A 233 1.57 47.00 8.71
N LYS A 234 0.27 47.24 8.90
CA LYS A 234 -0.26 48.54 9.33
C LYS A 234 -0.77 48.51 10.77
N THR A 235 0.06 48.04 11.69
CA THR A 235 0.00 48.49 13.09
C THR A 235 1.42 48.77 13.55
N ASP A 236 1.82 50.04 13.41
CA ASP A 236 2.96 50.59 14.13
C ASP A 236 2.85 50.29 15.63
N SER A 237 4.00 50.00 16.24
CA SER A 237 4.22 49.85 17.69
C SER A 237 3.60 48.62 18.37
N ASP A 238 4.19 47.45 18.15
CA ASP A 238 4.87 46.69 19.21
C ASP A 238 5.45 45.41 18.60
N GLY A 239 6.62 44.98 19.08
CA GLY A 239 7.40 43.87 18.51
C GLY A 239 6.69 42.51 18.57
N VAL A 240 5.72 42.28 17.70
CA VAL A 240 5.05 40.99 17.50
C VAL A 240 6.00 40.08 16.73
N SER A 241 6.54 39.09 17.43
CA SER A 241 7.28 37.94 16.88
C SER A 241 6.65 37.47 15.57
N GLU A 242 7.46 37.29 14.52
CA GLU A 242 7.06 36.58 13.30
C GLU A 242 6.21 35.35 13.68
N LEU A 243 4.96 35.32 13.21
CA LEU A 243 4.04 34.22 13.51
C LEU A 243 4.56 32.96 12.80
N VAL A 244 5.31 32.10 13.48
CA VAL A 244 5.76 30.83 12.90
C VAL A 244 4.58 29.86 12.83
N GLU A 245 4.03 29.65 11.64
CA GLU A 245 3.02 28.62 11.39
C GLU A 245 3.70 27.31 10.95
N ASP A 246 3.76 26.33 11.86
CA ASP A 246 4.21 24.99 11.53
C ASP A 246 3.18 24.24 10.68
N VAL A 247 3.65 23.36 9.79
CA VAL A 247 2.79 22.48 8.99
C VAL A 247 2.05 21.49 9.89
N LYS A 248 0.72 21.48 9.80
CA LYS A 248 -0.14 20.57 10.57
C LYS A 248 -0.28 19.24 9.84
N HIS A 249 0.33 18.18 10.38
CA HIS A 249 0.41 16.85 9.75
C HIS A 249 -0.16 15.75 10.64
N LEU A 250 -0.80 14.77 10.02
CA LEU A 250 -1.29 13.57 10.70
C LEU A 250 -1.07 12.31 9.84
N THR A 251 -0.56 11.24 10.48
CA THR A 251 -0.43 9.93 9.85
C THR A 251 -1.59 9.01 10.23
N LEU A 252 -2.32 8.51 9.22
CA LEU A 252 -3.38 7.52 9.41
C LEU A 252 -2.82 6.10 9.22
N GLY A 253 -3.31 5.21 10.07
CA GLY A 253 -2.81 3.85 10.19
C GLY A 253 -3.91 2.81 10.38
N SER A 254 -3.56 1.55 10.11
CA SER A 254 -4.43 0.43 10.44
C SER A 254 -4.48 0.19 11.95
N ARG A 255 -5.50 -0.53 12.42
CA ARG A 255 -5.59 -0.97 13.82
C ARG A 255 -4.40 -1.82 14.25
N LYS A 256 -3.78 -2.56 13.33
CA LYS A 256 -2.58 -3.37 13.61
C LYS A 256 -1.44 -2.53 14.17
N ASN A 257 -1.27 -1.31 13.69
CA ASN A 257 -0.14 -0.45 14.04
C ASN A 257 -0.47 0.48 15.21
N LEU A 258 -1.72 0.95 15.30
CA LEU A 258 -2.14 1.96 16.29
C LEU A 258 -2.81 1.36 17.54
N CYS A 259 -3.08 0.06 17.60
CA CYS A 259 -3.74 -0.54 18.77
C CYS A 259 -2.80 -0.64 19.98
N ILE A 260 -3.15 0.07 21.05
CA ILE A 260 -2.42 0.05 22.33
C ILE A 260 -2.95 -0.98 23.34
N ASN A 261 -4.10 -1.62 23.06
CA ASN A 261 -4.65 -2.65 23.94
C ASN A 261 -3.84 -3.96 23.79
N PRO A 262 -3.15 -4.43 24.84
CA PRO A 262 -2.26 -5.60 24.74
C PRO A 262 -2.99 -6.91 24.44
N LYS A 263 -4.28 -7.03 24.80
CA LYS A 263 -5.09 -8.22 24.46
C LYS A 263 -5.37 -8.30 22.97
N VAL A 264 -5.46 -7.16 22.29
CA VAL A 264 -5.79 -7.07 20.87
C VAL A 264 -4.52 -7.05 20.01
N SER A 265 -3.52 -6.25 20.39
CA SER A 265 -2.30 -6.08 19.59
C SER A 265 -1.46 -7.35 19.46
N ARG A 266 -1.56 -8.28 20.41
CA ARG A 266 -0.86 -9.58 20.38
C ARG A 266 -1.39 -10.57 19.35
N LEU A 267 -2.56 -10.32 18.75
CA LEU A 267 -3.19 -11.25 17.79
C LEU A 267 -2.41 -11.38 16.47
N GLY A 268 -1.49 -10.44 16.16
CA GLY A 268 -0.56 -10.47 15.02
C GLY A 268 -1.19 -10.31 13.62
N ASN A 269 -2.42 -10.80 13.43
CA ASN A 269 -3.17 -10.75 12.19
C ASN A 269 -4.10 -9.51 12.16
N ALA A 270 -4.02 -8.71 11.09
CA ALA A 270 -4.80 -7.48 10.93
C ALA A 270 -6.31 -7.72 10.99
N THR A 271 -6.79 -8.81 10.40
CA THR A 271 -8.22 -9.14 10.40
C THR A 271 -8.69 -9.56 11.78
N ALA A 272 -7.94 -10.42 12.48
CA ALA A 272 -8.26 -10.80 13.86
C ALA A 272 -8.24 -9.59 14.82
N ILE A 273 -7.29 -8.67 14.63
CA ILE A 273 -7.22 -7.39 15.36
C ILE A 273 -8.47 -6.54 15.13
N ASN A 274 -8.91 -6.40 13.86
CA ASN A 274 -10.11 -5.65 13.53
C ASN A 274 -11.35 -6.25 14.20
N GLU A 275 -11.51 -7.56 14.11
CA GLU A 275 -12.65 -8.28 14.66
C GLU A 275 -12.70 -8.15 16.18
N ARG A 276 -11.59 -8.44 16.87
CA ARG A 276 -11.53 -8.31 18.33
C ARG A 276 -11.72 -6.87 18.80
N CYS A 277 -11.23 -5.88 18.05
CA CYS A 277 -11.46 -4.47 18.35
C CYS A 277 -12.95 -4.11 18.25
N LEU A 278 -13.66 -4.63 17.25
CA LEU A 278 -15.10 -4.42 17.07
C LEU A 278 -15.93 -5.18 18.12
N GLU A 279 -15.49 -6.35 18.57
CA GLU A 279 -16.14 -7.08 19.66
C GLU A 279 -16.12 -6.29 20.97
N LEU A 280 -14.97 -5.72 21.33
CA LEU A 280 -14.79 -4.89 22.53
C LEU A 280 -15.55 -3.55 22.47
N GLN A 281 -16.20 -3.23 21.35
CA GLN A 281 -17.10 -2.08 21.21
C GLN A 281 -18.57 -2.43 21.47
N GLN A 282 -18.93 -3.72 21.44
CA GLN A 282 -20.32 -4.15 21.61
C GLN A 282 -20.77 -4.05 23.07
N SER A 283 -22.01 -3.64 23.29
CA SER A 283 -22.61 -3.48 24.63
C SER A 283 -22.74 -4.80 25.42
N LYS A 284 -22.70 -5.95 24.74
CA LYS A 284 -22.85 -7.30 25.30
C LYS A 284 -21.53 -8.09 25.36
N SER A 285 -20.38 -7.43 25.38
CA SER A 285 -19.07 -8.12 25.44
C SER A 285 -18.80 -8.67 26.85
N SER A 286 -18.46 -9.95 26.97
CA SER A 286 -18.13 -10.64 28.23
C SER A 286 -16.95 -10.03 29.00
N GLU A 287 -16.05 -9.31 28.33
CA GLU A 287 -14.85 -8.69 28.93
C GLU A 287 -14.95 -7.17 29.13
N GLY A 288 -16.14 -6.57 28.94
CA GLY A 288 -16.34 -5.13 29.02
C GLY A 288 -15.74 -4.32 27.84
N LYS A 289 -16.01 -3.01 27.82
CA LYS A 289 -15.55 -2.10 26.76
C LYS A 289 -14.03 -1.91 26.78
N CYS A 290 -13.45 -1.63 25.62
CA CYS A 290 -12.01 -1.33 25.52
C CYS A 290 -11.62 -0.11 26.39
N PRO A 291 -10.67 -0.23 27.32
CA PRO A 291 -10.31 0.86 28.25
C PRO A 291 -9.73 2.10 27.58
N ALA A 292 -9.04 1.93 26.46
CA ALA A 292 -8.42 3.02 25.72
C ALA A 292 -9.42 3.78 24.81
N MET A 293 -10.66 3.32 24.72
CA MET A 293 -11.60 3.89 23.76
C MET A 293 -12.04 5.30 24.19
N PRO A 294 -12.06 6.30 23.28
CA PRO A 294 -12.60 7.61 23.60
C PRO A 294 -14.11 7.52 23.92
N THR A 295 -14.52 8.25 24.95
CA THR A 295 -15.91 8.44 25.41
C THR A 295 -16.18 9.94 25.54
N LYS A 296 -17.46 10.36 25.63
CA LYS A 296 -17.82 11.77 25.87
C LYS A 296 -17.12 12.38 27.08
N ASP A 297 -16.95 11.61 28.14
CA ASP A 297 -16.26 12.06 29.37
C ASP A 297 -14.75 12.32 29.16
N ASN A 298 -14.17 11.80 28.07
CA ASN A 298 -12.74 11.90 27.73
C ASN A 298 -12.46 12.94 26.62
N GLU A 299 -13.37 13.87 26.36
CA GLU A 299 -13.22 14.90 25.33
C GLU A 299 -11.98 15.78 25.53
N ALA A 300 -11.64 16.10 26.78
CA ALA A 300 -10.42 16.82 27.11
C ALA A 300 -9.15 16.05 26.68
N LEU A 301 -9.13 14.73 26.86
CA LEU A 301 -8.00 13.87 26.44
C LEU A 301 -7.91 13.75 24.92
N LEU A 302 -9.04 13.81 24.21
CA LEU A 302 -9.08 13.86 22.76
C LEU A 302 -8.50 15.18 22.24
N ASN A 303 -8.85 16.30 22.86
CA ASN A 303 -8.30 17.60 22.54
C ASN A 303 -6.79 17.67 22.84
N ASP A 304 -6.35 17.13 23.98
CA ASP A 304 -4.92 16.99 24.30
C ASP A 304 -4.19 16.12 23.26
N PHE A 305 -4.78 14.99 22.85
CA PHE A 305 -4.20 14.14 21.81
C PHE A 305 -4.07 14.88 20.48
N ARG A 306 -5.13 15.58 20.06
CA ARG A 306 -5.12 16.41 18.85
C ARG A 306 -4.00 17.44 18.90
N ASP A 307 -3.93 18.22 19.97
CA ASP A 307 -2.98 19.32 20.07
C ASP A 307 -1.53 18.78 20.14
N HIS A 308 -1.29 17.67 20.85
CA HIS A 308 0.01 16.99 20.84
C HIS A 308 0.37 16.36 19.48
N ALA A 309 -0.61 15.84 18.75
CA ALA A 309 -0.42 15.25 17.43
C ALA A 309 -0.06 16.32 16.39
N LEU A 310 -0.71 17.48 16.42
CA LEU A 310 -0.50 18.58 15.47
C LEU A 310 0.69 19.49 15.81
N ALA A 311 1.17 19.49 17.06
CA ALA A 311 2.28 20.35 17.49
C ALA A 311 3.63 20.02 16.84
N ARG A 312 3.79 18.82 16.31
CA ARG A 312 4.98 18.40 15.55
C ARG A 312 4.59 17.30 14.55
N ILE A 313 5.34 17.20 13.47
CA ILE A 313 5.22 16.08 12.53
C ILE A 313 5.56 14.77 13.26
N ARG A 314 4.68 13.78 13.15
CA ARG A 314 4.79 12.45 13.80
C ARG A 314 4.55 11.35 12.79
N ASP A 315 5.39 10.33 12.84
CA ASP A 315 5.14 9.07 12.14
C ASP A 315 4.06 8.23 12.86
N ILE A 316 3.76 7.07 12.28
CA ILE A 316 2.70 6.19 12.79
C ILE A 316 3.07 5.57 14.15
N GLU A 317 4.36 5.28 14.37
CA GLU A 317 4.89 4.75 15.62
C GLU A 317 4.79 5.79 16.76
N ASP A 318 5.18 7.04 16.48
CA ASP A 318 5.09 8.17 17.41
C ASP A 318 3.65 8.40 17.89
N LEU A 319 2.67 8.26 17.00
CA LEU A 319 1.24 8.36 17.36
C LEU A 319 0.80 7.22 18.28
N GLY A 320 1.30 6.00 18.05
CA GLY A 320 1.08 4.87 18.96
C GLY A 320 1.64 5.12 20.36
N VAL A 321 2.86 5.66 20.44
CA VAL A 321 3.50 6.04 21.71
C VAL A 321 2.73 7.17 22.40
N LEU A 322 2.27 8.16 21.63
CA LEU A 322 1.47 9.28 22.16
C LEU A 322 0.18 8.80 22.80
N GLY A 323 -0.60 7.96 22.11
CA GLY A 323 -1.85 7.44 22.69
C GLY A 323 -1.59 6.54 23.90
N LYS A 324 -0.49 5.78 23.92
CA LYS A 324 -0.08 5.01 25.10
C LYS A 324 0.26 5.89 26.30
N LYS A 325 0.87 7.06 26.07
CA LYS A 325 1.21 8.04 27.11
C LYS A 325 -0.02 8.73 27.67
N LEU A 326 -0.98 9.08 26.82
CA LEU A 326 -2.24 9.75 27.20
C LEU A 326 -3.33 8.77 27.66
N GLY A 327 -3.15 7.46 27.44
CA GLY A 327 -4.14 6.44 27.78
C GLY A 327 -5.33 6.39 26.82
N VAL A 328 -5.22 6.99 25.63
CA VAL A 328 -6.30 7.09 24.64
C VAL A 328 -5.96 6.32 23.37
N CYS A 329 -6.96 5.74 22.70
CA CYS A 329 -6.79 4.95 21.49
C CYS A 329 -6.39 5.85 20.31
N PRO A 330 -5.14 5.75 19.80
CA PRO A 330 -4.68 6.61 18.70
C PRO A 330 -5.52 6.44 17.42
N TYR A 331 -6.02 5.23 17.14
CA TYR A 331 -6.78 4.93 15.93
C TYR A 331 -8.11 5.68 15.83
N TYR A 332 -8.77 5.93 16.96
CA TYR A 332 -10.02 6.69 17.00
C TYR A 332 -9.78 8.16 17.32
N ALA A 333 -8.76 8.48 18.13
CA ALA A 333 -8.41 9.86 18.47
C ALA A 333 -7.86 10.65 17.27
N SER A 334 -7.26 9.99 16.26
CA SER A 334 -6.76 10.65 15.05
C SER A 334 -7.88 11.17 14.13
N ARG A 335 -9.05 10.54 14.11
CA ARG A 335 -10.15 10.87 13.19
C ARG A 335 -10.62 12.34 13.30
N PRO A 336 -11.01 12.85 14.49
CA PRO A 336 -11.42 14.25 14.62
C PRO A 336 -10.26 15.23 14.37
N ALA A 337 -9.01 14.81 14.59
CA ALA A 337 -7.84 15.66 14.34
C ALA A 337 -7.61 15.94 12.84
N THR A 338 -8.12 15.08 11.95
CA THR A 338 -8.00 15.23 10.49
C THR A 338 -8.52 16.57 9.96
N LYS A 339 -9.58 17.12 10.57
CA LYS A 339 -10.18 18.41 10.16
C LYS A 339 -9.22 19.60 10.29
N PHE A 340 -8.25 19.51 11.21
CA PHE A 340 -7.29 20.57 11.49
C PHE A 340 -5.96 20.39 10.73
N CYS A 341 -5.85 19.34 9.90
CA CYS A 341 -4.62 18.98 9.20
C CYS A 341 -4.52 19.65 7.84
N GLU A 342 -3.29 19.99 7.45
CA GLU A 342 -2.93 20.45 6.11
C GLU A 342 -2.47 19.28 5.23
N ILE A 343 -1.77 18.32 5.83
CA ILE A 343 -1.33 17.08 5.19
C ILE A 343 -1.78 15.88 6.00
N VAL A 344 -2.41 14.93 5.33
CA VAL A 344 -2.79 13.63 5.89
C VAL A 344 -2.07 12.53 5.11
N THR A 345 -1.22 11.75 5.79
CA THR A 345 -0.53 10.62 5.18
C THR A 345 -1.29 9.32 5.42
N LEU A 346 -1.47 8.49 4.39
CA LEU A 346 -2.14 7.19 4.52
C LEU A 346 -1.61 6.13 3.53
N PRO A 347 -1.65 4.83 3.87
CA PRO A 347 -1.25 3.76 2.96
C PRO A 347 -2.32 3.48 1.88
N TYR A 348 -1.91 2.85 0.77
CA TYR A 348 -2.75 2.52 -0.38
C TYR A 348 -4.13 1.91 -0.01
N PRO A 349 -4.23 0.90 0.88
CA PRO A 349 -5.53 0.30 1.19
C PRO A 349 -6.54 1.27 1.82
N LEU A 350 -6.07 2.25 2.61
CA LEU A 350 -6.97 3.22 3.24
C LEU A 350 -7.50 4.27 2.25
N LEU A 351 -6.78 4.53 1.15
CA LEU A 351 -7.20 5.45 0.10
C LEU A 351 -8.10 4.74 -0.92
N LEU A 352 -7.64 3.58 -1.41
CA LEU A 352 -8.24 2.89 -2.54
C LEU A 352 -9.54 2.18 -2.18
N GLN A 353 -9.66 1.67 -0.95
CA GLN A 353 -10.91 1.03 -0.50
C GLN A 353 -11.91 2.08 -0.01
N ARG A 354 -13.03 2.22 -0.73
CA ARG A 354 -14.13 3.11 -0.35
C ARG A 354 -14.63 2.87 1.09
N SER A 355 -14.84 1.61 1.47
CA SER A 355 -15.27 1.26 2.82
C SER A 355 -14.28 1.68 3.91
N ALA A 356 -12.98 1.73 3.61
CA ALA A 356 -11.97 2.21 4.54
C ALA A 356 -12.00 3.74 4.69
N ARG A 357 -12.19 4.48 3.59
CA ARG A 357 -12.39 5.94 3.60
C ARG A 357 -13.62 6.33 4.41
N GLU A 358 -14.76 5.69 4.13
CA GLU A 358 -16.03 5.90 4.85
C GLU A 358 -15.88 5.58 6.35
N ALA A 359 -15.23 4.45 6.69
CA ALA A 359 -15.01 4.07 8.08
C ALA A 359 -14.12 5.03 8.87
N LEU A 360 -13.26 5.81 8.19
CA LEU A 360 -12.41 6.85 8.77
C LEU A 360 -13.05 8.24 8.72
N GLY A 361 -14.18 8.40 8.03
CA GLY A 361 -14.84 9.69 7.81
C GLY A 361 -14.03 10.62 6.89
N LEU A 362 -13.30 10.05 5.93
CA LEU A 362 -12.50 10.83 4.98
C LEU A 362 -13.34 11.20 3.76
N SER A 363 -13.61 12.50 3.61
CA SER A 363 -14.05 13.09 2.34
C SER A 363 -12.83 13.40 1.48
N LEU A 364 -12.90 13.10 0.17
CA LEU A 364 -11.90 13.57 -0.79
C LEU A 364 -12.37 14.81 -1.57
N LYS A 365 -13.63 15.22 -1.36
CA LYS A 365 -14.26 16.32 -2.08
C LYS A 365 -13.47 17.62 -1.91
N ASP A 366 -13.12 18.26 -3.02
CA ASP A 366 -12.39 19.54 -3.05
C ASP A 366 -11.01 19.49 -2.33
N HIS A 367 -10.42 18.29 -2.24
CA HIS A 367 -9.09 18.05 -1.66
C HIS A 367 -8.11 17.51 -2.70
N VAL A 368 -6.81 17.61 -2.42
CA VAL A 368 -5.75 17.13 -3.31
C VAL A 368 -5.30 15.74 -2.88
N VAL A 369 -5.12 14.84 -3.84
CA VAL A 369 -4.60 13.48 -3.62
C VAL A 369 -3.27 13.31 -4.34
N ILE A 370 -2.21 12.98 -3.61
CA ILE A 370 -0.89 12.68 -4.16
C ILE A 370 -0.56 11.21 -3.87
N ILE A 371 -0.32 10.43 -4.91
CA ILE A 371 0.06 9.02 -4.83
C ILE A 371 1.52 8.89 -5.27
N ASP A 372 2.41 8.59 -4.33
CA ASP A 372 3.83 8.33 -4.58
C ASP A 372 4.08 6.82 -4.80
N GLU A 373 5.06 6.51 -5.65
CA GLU A 373 5.34 5.15 -6.15
C GLU A 373 4.15 4.53 -6.91
N ALA A 374 3.48 5.36 -7.72
CA ALA A 374 2.30 4.99 -8.50
C ALA A 374 2.59 4.01 -9.66
N HIS A 375 3.84 3.57 -9.85
CA HIS A 375 4.20 2.58 -10.88
C HIS A 375 3.52 1.22 -10.65
N ASN A 376 3.16 0.91 -9.40
CA ASN A 376 2.41 -0.31 -9.02
C ASN A 376 0.93 -0.05 -8.75
N LEU A 377 0.39 1.15 -9.02
CA LEU A 377 -0.97 1.52 -8.62
C LEU A 377 -2.02 0.58 -9.22
N MET A 378 -1.93 0.28 -10.52
CA MET A 378 -2.86 -0.62 -11.20
C MET A 378 -2.83 -2.04 -10.60
N ASP A 379 -1.63 -2.57 -10.34
CA ASP A 379 -1.47 -3.89 -9.72
C ASP A 379 -1.94 -3.90 -8.26
N ALA A 380 -1.77 -2.79 -7.53
CA ALA A 380 -2.27 -2.64 -6.17
C ALA A 380 -3.80 -2.62 -6.12
N ILE A 381 -4.46 -1.88 -7.03
CA ILE A 381 -5.93 -1.89 -7.16
C ILE A 381 -6.40 -3.30 -7.51
N ALA A 382 -5.80 -3.92 -8.53
CA ALA A 382 -6.15 -5.28 -8.93
C ALA A 382 -5.98 -6.28 -7.78
N GLY A 383 -4.90 -6.17 -7.00
CA GLY A 383 -4.64 -7.02 -5.85
C GLY A 383 -5.61 -6.82 -4.68
N ILE A 384 -5.99 -5.57 -4.38
CA ILE A 384 -6.94 -5.23 -3.30
C ILE A 384 -8.34 -5.81 -3.57
N TYR A 385 -8.77 -5.80 -4.83
CA TYR A 385 -10.10 -6.26 -5.25
C TYR A 385 -10.11 -7.70 -5.81
N SER A 386 -8.96 -8.38 -5.84
CA SER A 386 -8.87 -9.81 -6.15
C SER A 386 -9.01 -10.64 -4.88
N VAL A 387 -9.77 -11.73 -4.95
CA VAL A 387 -10.03 -12.62 -3.81
C VAL A 387 -9.76 -14.05 -4.22
N GLN A 388 -9.19 -14.85 -3.31
CA GLN A 388 -8.99 -16.28 -3.51
C GLN A 388 -9.50 -17.10 -2.33
N VAL A 389 -10.00 -18.29 -2.62
CA VAL A 389 -10.41 -19.29 -1.63
C VAL A 389 -9.90 -20.67 -2.05
N SER A 390 -9.44 -21.46 -1.08
CA SER A 390 -9.03 -22.84 -1.35
C SER A 390 -10.16 -23.84 -1.14
N LEU A 391 -10.05 -25.02 -1.75
CA LEU A 391 -11.02 -26.10 -1.57
C LEU A 391 -11.16 -26.49 -0.09
N ASP A 392 -10.05 -26.54 0.65
CA ASP A 392 -10.05 -26.85 2.08
C ASP A 392 -10.83 -25.80 2.88
N GLN A 393 -10.62 -24.51 2.59
CA GLN A 393 -11.37 -23.42 3.21
C GLN A 393 -12.88 -23.51 2.93
N VAL A 394 -13.28 -23.81 1.69
CA VAL A 394 -14.70 -23.94 1.34
C VAL A 394 -15.33 -25.16 2.03
N GLN A 395 -14.61 -26.29 2.08
CA GLN A 395 -15.05 -27.50 2.79
C GLN A 395 -15.19 -27.28 4.30
N GLN A 396 -14.23 -26.59 4.91
CA GLN A 396 -14.27 -26.21 6.31
C GLN A 396 -15.42 -25.25 6.60
N ALA A 397 -15.62 -24.20 5.81
CA ALA A 397 -16.76 -23.30 5.98
C ALA A 397 -18.10 -24.04 5.88
N ARG A 398 -18.21 -25.00 4.95
CA ARG A 398 -19.39 -25.84 4.77
C ARG A 398 -19.65 -26.75 5.98
N SER A 399 -18.62 -27.37 6.54
CA SER A 399 -18.77 -28.23 7.74
C SER A 399 -19.16 -27.41 8.97
N GLN A 400 -18.52 -26.27 9.19
CA GLN A 400 -18.83 -25.34 10.27
C GLN A 400 -20.27 -24.83 10.21
N LEU A 401 -20.72 -24.40 9.02
CA LEU A 401 -22.11 -23.96 8.81
C LEU A 401 -23.13 -25.09 9.04
N THR A 402 -22.79 -26.31 8.64
CA THR A 402 -23.66 -27.48 8.84
C THR A 402 -23.80 -27.79 10.34
N ALA A 403 -22.70 -27.81 11.09
CA ALA A 403 -22.71 -28.02 12.53
C ALA A 403 -23.51 -26.93 13.26
N TYR A 404 -23.33 -25.66 12.88
CA TYR A 404 -24.11 -24.55 13.40
C TYR A 404 -25.62 -24.72 13.11
N LEU A 405 -25.97 -25.02 11.85
CA LEU A 405 -27.37 -25.21 11.46
C LEU A 405 -28.01 -26.40 12.19
N GLN A 406 -27.29 -27.50 12.43
CA GLN A 406 -27.79 -28.66 13.16
C GLN A 406 -28.07 -28.34 14.63
N LYS A 407 -27.15 -27.65 15.31
CA LYS A 407 -27.32 -27.27 16.73
C LYS A 407 -28.42 -26.25 16.94
N PHE A 408 -28.42 -25.19 16.13
CA PHE A 408 -29.37 -24.08 16.26
C PHE A 408 -30.64 -24.28 15.44
N ARG A 409 -30.84 -25.48 14.85
CA ARG A 409 -31.97 -25.79 13.97
C ARG A 409 -33.29 -25.40 14.60
N ASN A 410 -33.52 -25.66 15.89
CA ASN A 410 -34.80 -25.37 16.55
C ASN A 410 -34.90 -23.93 17.09
N ARG A 411 -33.76 -23.23 17.25
CA ARG A 411 -33.69 -21.87 17.81
C ARG A 411 -33.74 -20.76 16.76
N LEU A 412 -33.35 -21.05 15.51
CA LEU A 412 -33.38 -20.08 14.42
C LEU A 412 -34.80 -19.88 13.89
N LYS A 413 -35.19 -18.66 13.49
CA LYS A 413 -36.43 -18.43 12.73
C LYS A 413 -36.33 -19.05 11.32
N GLY A 414 -37.49 -19.36 10.74
CA GLY A 414 -37.59 -20.00 9.41
C GLY A 414 -36.80 -19.28 8.32
N LYS A 415 -36.84 -17.94 8.27
CA LYS A 415 -36.10 -17.11 7.28
C LYS A 415 -34.56 -17.28 7.42
N ASN A 416 -34.02 -17.15 8.63
CA ASN A 416 -32.57 -17.34 8.89
C ASN A 416 -32.09 -18.76 8.52
N ARG A 417 -32.92 -19.79 8.78
CA ARG A 417 -32.61 -21.18 8.35
C ARG A 417 -32.51 -21.29 6.83
N VAL A 418 -33.40 -20.62 6.08
CA VAL A 418 -33.39 -20.61 4.61
C VAL A 418 -32.12 -19.97 4.09
N TYR A 419 -31.70 -18.81 4.61
CA TYR A 419 -30.46 -18.14 4.19
C TYR A 419 -29.22 -18.98 4.49
N VAL A 420 -29.09 -19.56 5.69
CA VAL A 420 -27.97 -20.46 6.03
C VAL A 420 -27.96 -21.68 5.11
N ALA A 421 -29.12 -22.27 4.82
CA ALA A 421 -29.21 -23.38 3.88
C ALA A 421 -28.92 -22.99 2.41
N GLN A 422 -29.21 -21.74 2.00
CA GLN A 422 -28.82 -21.20 0.70
C GLN A 422 -27.29 -21.07 0.60
N ILE A 423 -26.62 -20.57 1.64
CA ILE A 423 -25.15 -20.49 1.69
C ILE A 423 -24.55 -21.89 1.55
N ILE A 424 -25.00 -22.86 2.36
CA ILE A 424 -24.51 -24.25 2.29
C ILE A 424 -24.67 -24.81 0.87
N ARG A 425 -25.80 -24.57 0.20
CA ARG A 425 -26.03 -25.01 -1.19
C ARG A 425 -25.05 -24.39 -2.18
N ILE A 426 -24.72 -23.11 -2.05
CA ILE A 426 -23.70 -22.45 -2.88
C ILE A 426 -22.33 -23.08 -2.63
N LEU A 427 -21.96 -23.31 -1.36
CA LEU A 427 -20.68 -23.95 -1.02
C LEU A 427 -20.60 -25.37 -1.56
N ASP A 428 -21.67 -26.16 -1.45
CA ASP A 428 -21.73 -27.51 -2.03
C ASP A 428 -21.54 -27.45 -3.56
N SER A 429 -22.12 -26.46 -4.25
CA SER A 429 -21.93 -26.25 -5.70
C SER A 429 -20.48 -25.92 -6.05
N ILE A 430 -19.83 -25.03 -5.29
CA ILE A 430 -18.41 -24.67 -5.47
C ILE A 430 -17.51 -25.89 -5.21
N ILE A 431 -17.79 -26.66 -4.15
CA ILE A 431 -17.03 -27.88 -3.82
C ILE A 431 -17.14 -28.90 -4.94
N LEU A 432 -18.35 -29.17 -5.44
CA LEU A 432 -18.58 -30.11 -6.54
C LEU A 432 -17.84 -29.68 -7.81
N TYR A 433 -17.87 -28.38 -8.13
CA TYR A 433 -17.14 -27.83 -9.26
C TYR A 433 -15.62 -28.03 -9.12
N LEU A 434 -15.03 -27.63 -7.99
CA LEU A 434 -13.59 -27.80 -7.75
C LEU A 434 -13.17 -29.28 -7.72
N GLN A 435 -13.99 -30.17 -7.16
CA GLN A 435 -13.75 -31.61 -7.20
C GLN A 435 -13.79 -32.17 -8.62
N SER A 436 -14.68 -31.67 -9.48
CA SER A 436 -14.73 -32.06 -10.90
C SER A 436 -13.47 -31.67 -11.67
N ILE A 437 -12.80 -30.59 -11.27
CA ILE A 437 -11.50 -30.18 -11.83
C ILE A 437 -10.37 -31.04 -11.26
N SER A 438 -10.48 -31.45 -9.99
CA SER A 438 -9.50 -32.32 -9.34
C SER A 438 -9.33 -33.67 -10.05
N THR A 439 -10.37 -34.20 -10.69
CA THR A 439 -10.31 -35.47 -11.42
C THR A 439 -9.59 -35.35 -12.76
N ASN A 440 -9.30 -34.13 -13.24
CA ASN A 440 -8.51 -33.89 -14.45
C ASN A 440 -7.03 -33.57 -14.08
N PRO A 441 -6.09 -34.52 -14.27
CA PRO A 441 -4.68 -34.33 -13.91
C PRO A 441 -3.90 -33.42 -14.88
N LYS A 442 -4.45 -33.06 -16.05
CA LYS A 442 -3.71 -32.33 -17.09
C LYS A 442 -3.84 -30.81 -17.03
N ALA A 443 -4.78 -30.26 -16.26
CA ALA A 443 -5.01 -28.83 -16.17
C ALA A 443 -4.47 -28.26 -14.84
N ASN A 444 -3.40 -27.47 -14.91
CA ASN A 444 -2.80 -26.81 -13.75
C ASN A 444 -3.49 -25.48 -13.42
N ASP A 445 -4.04 -24.80 -14.43
CA ASP A 445 -4.79 -23.57 -14.29
C ASP A 445 -5.83 -23.43 -15.41
N GLY A 446 -6.85 -22.60 -15.20
CA GLY A 446 -7.87 -22.37 -16.22
C GLY A 446 -8.88 -21.29 -15.85
N LEU A 447 -9.62 -20.84 -16.86
CA LEU A 447 -10.72 -19.88 -16.70
C LEU A 447 -11.98 -20.60 -16.21
N VAL A 448 -12.68 -19.96 -15.29
CA VAL A 448 -13.91 -20.47 -14.69
C VAL A 448 -15.10 -19.68 -15.20
N ASP A 449 -16.06 -20.39 -15.78
CA ASP A 449 -17.36 -19.82 -16.09
C ASP A 449 -18.25 -19.90 -14.85
N ILE A 450 -18.78 -18.77 -14.38
CA ILE A 450 -19.62 -18.68 -13.18
C ILE A 450 -20.88 -19.53 -13.36
N ALA A 451 -21.43 -19.62 -14.58
CA ALA A 451 -22.60 -20.45 -14.85
C ALA A 451 -22.34 -21.93 -14.51
N SER A 452 -21.11 -22.41 -14.73
CA SER A 452 -20.70 -23.78 -14.38
C SER A 452 -20.48 -23.99 -12.88
N VAL A 453 -20.10 -22.94 -12.15
CA VAL A 453 -19.97 -22.98 -10.68
C VAL A 453 -21.36 -22.96 -10.02
N MET A 454 -22.32 -22.26 -10.62
CA MET A 454 -23.67 -22.04 -10.11
C MET A 454 -24.70 -23.07 -10.61
N SER A 455 -24.28 -24.10 -11.36
CA SER A 455 -25.17 -25.11 -11.94
C SER A 455 -25.73 -26.12 -10.92
N GLY A 456 -25.40 -25.97 -9.63
CA GLY A 456 -25.94 -26.79 -8.55
C GLY A 456 -27.46 -26.66 -8.40
N LYS A 457 -28.09 -27.64 -7.75
CA LYS A 457 -29.56 -27.75 -7.61
C LYS A 457 -30.20 -26.46 -7.06
N GLY A 458 -30.76 -25.64 -7.95
CA GLY A 458 -31.46 -24.39 -7.64
C GLY A 458 -30.58 -23.29 -7.05
N VAL A 459 -29.27 -23.33 -7.33
CA VAL A 459 -28.28 -22.34 -6.88
C VAL A 459 -28.32 -21.08 -7.74
N ASP A 460 -28.60 -21.25 -9.03
CA ASP A 460 -28.90 -20.21 -10.02
C ASP A 460 -30.05 -19.28 -9.62
N GLN A 461 -31.04 -19.80 -8.88
CA GLN A 461 -32.20 -19.04 -8.40
C GLN A 461 -31.93 -18.26 -7.10
N ILE A 462 -30.76 -18.41 -6.48
CA ILE A 462 -30.43 -17.74 -5.22
C ILE A 462 -30.01 -16.30 -5.52
N ASN A 463 -30.72 -15.34 -4.93
CA ASN A 463 -30.35 -13.94 -5.00
C ASN A 463 -29.13 -13.66 -4.12
N ILE A 464 -27.94 -13.59 -4.74
CA ILE A 464 -26.66 -13.35 -4.07
C ILE A 464 -26.63 -11.98 -3.37
N PHE A 465 -27.27 -10.95 -3.93
CA PHE A 465 -27.34 -9.62 -3.30
C PHE A 465 -28.02 -9.67 -1.93
N LYS A 466 -29.19 -10.34 -1.84
CA LYS A 466 -29.90 -10.53 -0.57
C LYS A 466 -29.11 -11.39 0.40
N LEU A 467 -28.47 -12.44 -0.09
CA LEU A 467 -27.65 -13.34 0.72
C LEU A 467 -26.45 -12.60 1.33
N ASN A 468 -25.83 -11.72 0.55
CA ASN A 468 -24.70 -10.94 0.99
C ASN A 468 -25.10 -9.87 2.03
N ALA A 469 -26.21 -9.16 1.82
CA ALA A 469 -26.76 -8.25 2.83
C ALA A 469 -27.01 -8.99 4.15
N TYR A 470 -27.64 -10.17 4.08
CA TYR A 470 -27.83 -11.03 5.24
C TYR A 470 -26.51 -11.44 5.90
N LEU A 471 -25.49 -11.87 5.14
CA LEU A 471 -24.17 -12.25 5.68
C LEU A 471 -23.50 -11.10 6.44
N GLN A 472 -23.61 -9.87 5.92
CA GLN A 472 -23.04 -8.68 6.55
C GLN A 472 -23.82 -8.27 7.81
N GLU A 473 -25.15 -8.17 7.73
CA GLU A 473 -25.99 -7.71 8.84
C GLU A 473 -26.06 -8.72 9.99
N SER A 474 -26.22 -10.00 9.66
CA SER A 474 -26.39 -11.06 10.64
C SER A 474 -25.09 -11.40 11.40
N LYS A 475 -23.95 -10.98 10.86
CA LYS A 475 -22.59 -11.31 11.34
C LYS A 475 -22.39 -12.82 11.50
N LEU A 476 -22.96 -13.60 10.57
CA LEU A 476 -22.99 -15.07 10.61
C LEU A 476 -21.60 -15.67 10.78
N ALA A 477 -20.60 -15.18 10.05
CA ALA A 477 -19.21 -15.65 10.12
C ALA A 477 -18.66 -15.65 11.56
N ARG A 478 -18.94 -14.61 12.34
CA ARG A 478 -18.51 -14.52 13.75
C ARG A 478 -19.23 -15.53 14.63
N LYS A 479 -20.54 -15.69 14.45
CA LYS A 479 -21.37 -16.58 15.28
C LYS A 479 -21.04 -18.06 15.04
N VAL A 480 -20.78 -18.42 13.79
CA VAL A 480 -20.37 -19.77 13.39
C VAL A 480 -18.99 -20.09 13.96
N ASP A 481 -18.02 -19.19 13.78
CA ASP A 481 -16.65 -19.39 14.26
C ASP A 481 -16.58 -19.48 15.79
N GLY A 482 -17.26 -18.57 16.48
CA GLY A 482 -17.35 -18.58 17.95
C GLY A 482 -17.99 -19.85 18.51
N TYR A 483 -19.02 -20.39 17.84
CA TYR A 483 -19.60 -21.68 18.20
C TYR A 483 -18.64 -22.85 17.95
N THR A 484 -17.91 -22.85 16.83
CA THR A 484 -16.97 -23.94 16.52
C THR A 484 -15.79 -23.96 17.50
N ALA A 485 -15.26 -22.80 17.87
CA ALA A 485 -14.24 -22.70 18.90
C ALA A 485 -14.74 -23.20 20.26
N TYR A 486 -15.99 -22.91 20.61
CA TYR A 486 -16.63 -23.43 21.82
C TYR A 486 -16.83 -24.96 21.79
N ALA A 487 -17.32 -25.48 20.67
CA ALA A 487 -17.51 -26.92 20.47
C ALA A 487 -16.19 -27.70 20.54
N ASP A 488 -15.11 -27.16 19.95
CA ASP A 488 -13.78 -27.77 19.98
C ASP A 488 -13.19 -27.83 21.40
N VAL A 489 -13.51 -26.86 22.26
CA VAL A 489 -13.11 -26.87 23.67
C VAL A 489 -13.84 -27.97 24.44
N ILE A 490 -15.16 -28.09 24.23
CA ILE A 490 -15.97 -29.13 24.86
C ILE A 490 -15.56 -30.54 24.41
N GLU A 491 -15.28 -30.75 23.12
CA GLU A 491 -14.85 -32.05 22.62
C GLU A 491 -13.49 -32.47 23.20
N LYS A 492 -12.57 -31.53 23.43
CA LYS A 492 -11.28 -31.79 24.09
C LYS A 492 -11.43 -32.11 25.58
N GLU A 493 -12.40 -31.50 26.26
CA GLU A 493 -12.71 -31.82 27.66
C GLU A 493 -13.40 -33.19 27.81
N GLN A 494 -14.20 -33.61 26.82
CA GLN A 494 -14.96 -34.87 26.88
C GLN A 494 -14.20 -36.11 26.38
N THR A 495 -13.20 -35.96 25.51
CA THR A 495 -12.49 -37.10 24.89
C THR A 495 -11.26 -37.59 25.65
N GLY A 496 -10.87 -36.95 26.76
CA GLY A 496 -9.82 -37.45 27.67
C GLY A 496 -8.45 -37.72 27.01
N SER A 497 -8.18 -37.16 25.82
CA SER A 497 -6.90 -37.37 25.14
C SER A 497 -5.87 -36.36 25.63
N GLU A 498 -5.23 -36.67 26.75
CA GLU A 498 -3.93 -36.10 27.11
C GLU A 498 -2.88 -36.57 26.09
N ARG A 499 -2.85 -35.95 24.91
CA ARG A 499 -1.60 -35.90 24.15
C ARG A 499 -0.75 -34.81 24.77
N ASN A 500 0.24 -35.24 25.56
CA ASN A 500 1.33 -34.40 26.07
C ASN A 500 1.90 -33.49 24.96
N GLY A 501 1.49 -32.22 24.98
CA GLY A 501 1.93 -31.18 24.05
C GLY A 501 1.21 -29.86 24.36
N ASP A 502 1.87 -28.99 25.14
CA ASP A 502 1.51 -27.58 25.40
C ASP A 502 0.08 -27.30 25.89
N ALA A 503 -0.18 -27.60 27.17
CA ALA A 503 -1.23 -26.94 27.93
C ALA A 503 -0.86 -25.45 28.12
N GLY A 504 -1.37 -24.58 27.26
CA GLY A 504 -1.16 -23.12 27.38
C GLY A 504 -1.34 -22.27 26.12
N GLN A 505 -1.70 -22.85 24.97
CA GLN A 505 -2.02 -22.02 23.79
C GLN A 505 -3.49 -21.62 23.80
N ALA A 506 -3.73 -20.33 24.06
CA ALA A 506 -5.00 -19.63 23.83
C ALA A 506 -5.60 -20.01 22.45
N PRO A 507 -6.94 -19.97 22.27
CA PRO A 507 -7.57 -20.28 21.00
C PRO A 507 -6.88 -19.51 19.88
N ARG A 508 -6.45 -20.22 18.83
CA ARG A 508 -5.87 -19.60 17.64
C ARG A 508 -6.92 -18.69 17.05
N HIS A 509 -6.82 -17.39 17.32
CA HIS A 509 -7.62 -16.36 16.66
C HIS A 509 -7.16 -16.18 15.21
N THR A 510 -7.36 -17.22 14.39
CA THR A 510 -7.27 -17.14 12.94
C THR A 510 -8.53 -16.48 12.40
N VAL A 511 -8.45 -15.88 11.21
CA VAL A 511 -9.64 -15.30 10.56
C VAL A 511 -10.69 -16.40 10.39
N PRO A 512 -11.97 -16.14 10.74
CA PRO A 512 -13.05 -17.08 10.44
C PRO A 512 -13.01 -17.47 8.97
N VAL A 513 -12.96 -18.77 8.69
CA VAL A 513 -12.88 -19.29 7.32
C VAL A 513 -14.08 -18.83 6.49
N LEU A 514 -15.25 -18.71 7.14
CA LEU A 514 -16.45 -18.17 6.51
C LEU A 514 -16.30 -16.71 6.05
N MET A 515 -15.42 -15.91 6.65
CA MET A 515 -15.21 -14.52 6.23
C MET A 515 -14.39 -14.42 4.94
N HIS A 516 -13.44 -15.34 4.71
CA HIS A 516 -12.76 -15.47 3.42
C HIS A 516 -13.75 -15.89 2.33
N VAL A 517 -14.59 -16.88 2.63
CA VAL A 517 -15.66 -17.34 1.73
C VAL A 517 -16.68 -16.23 1.45
N GLN A 518 -17.09 -15.46 2.46
CA GLN A 518 -17.99 -14.31 2.27
C GLN A 518 -17.38 -13.25 1.34
N SER A 519 -16.09 -12.95 1.50
CA SER A 519 -15.37 -12.02 0.62
C SER A 519 -15.33 -12.53 -0.83
N PHE A 520 -15.24 -13.85 -1.01
CA PHE A 520 -15.32 -14.47 -2.33
C PHE A 520 -16.74 -14.42 -2.91
N LEU A 521 -17.77 -14.69 -2.11
CA LEU A 521 -19.18 -14.58 -2.55
C LEU A 521 -19.54 -13.15 -3.00
N LEU A 522 -18.96 -12.14 -2.34
CA LEU A 522 -19.06 -10.74 -2.77
C LEU A 522 -18.49 -10.53 -4.18
N SER A 523 -17.36 -11.16 -4.51
CA SER A 523 -16.76 -11.03 -5.84
C SER A 523 -17.61 -11.62 -6.97
N LEU A 524 -18.54 -12.54 -6.66
CA LEU A 524 -19.52 -13.06 -7.64
C LEU A 524 -20.50 -12.00 -8.14
N MET A 525 -20.64 -10.88 -7.42
CA MET A 525 -21.49 -9.76 -7.80
C MET A 525 -20.79 -8.79 -8.77
N ASN A 526 -19.48 -8.90 -8.95
CA ASN A 526 -18.74 -7.98 -9.80
C ASN A 526 -19.10 -8.22 -11.28
N PRO A 527 -19.26 -7.17 -12.08
CA PRO A 527 -19.53 -7.29 -13.50
C PRO A 527 -18.48 -8.14 -14.21
N SER A 528 -18.92 -8.99 -15.14
CA SER A 528 -18.01 -9.71 -16.02
C SER A 528 -17.23 -8.75 -16.95
N ALA A 529 -17.64 -7.49 -17.12
CA ALA A 529 -16.80 -6.52 -17.83
C ALA A 529 -15.49 -6.22 -17.06
N GLU A 530 -15.50 -6.32 -15.73
CA GLU A 530 -14.44 -5.81 -14.85
C GLU A 530 -13.44 -6.90 -14.42
N GLY A 531 -13.86 -8.17 -14.36
CA GLY A 531 -13.01 -9.25 -13.87
C GLY A 531 -13.38 -10.65 -14.37
N ARG A 532 -12.54 -11.63 -14.01
CA ARG A 532 -12.68 -13.04 -14.41
C ARG A 532 -12.34 -13.96 -13.24
N PHE A 533 -12.93 -15.17 -13.26
CA PHE A 533 -12.63 -16.23 -12.31
C PHE A 533 -11.65 -17.23 -12.91
N PHE A 534 -10.76 -17.74 -12.07
CA PHE A 534 -9.72 -18.70 -12.42
C PHE A 534 -9.66 -19.79 -11.37
N TYR A 535 -9.26 -20.99 -11.77
CA TYR A 535 -8.77 -21.99 -10.85
C TYR A 535 -7.27 -22.18 -11.04
N SER A 536 -6.56 -22.51 -9.96
CA SER A 536 -5.17 -22.91 -10.02
C SER A 536 -4.93 -24.11 -9.10
N ARG A 537 -3.95 -24.93 -9.47
CA ARG A 537 -3.43 -26.05 -8.68
C ARG A 537 -1.98 -25.70 -8.33
N GLU A 538 -1.75 -25.25 -7.09
CA GLU A 538 -0.39 -25.03 -6.59
C GLU A 538 0.32 -26.37 -6.32
N ASP A 539 1.66 -26.37 -6.43
CA ASP A 539 2.56 -27.54 -6.40
C ASP A 539 2.22 -28.57 -5.29
N GLY A 540 1.30 -29.49 -5.58
CA GLY A 540 0.98 -30.61 -4.69
C GLY A 540 -0.47 -31.07 -4.73
N HIS A 541 -1.39 -30.39 -4.04
CA HIS A 541 -2.72 -30.96 -3.75
C HIS A 541 -3.86 -29.96 -3.52
N GLU A 542 -3.61 -28.66 -3.46
CA GLU A 542 -4.63 -27.68 -3.08
C GLU A 542 -5.15 -26.93 -4.31
N LEU A 543 -6.43 -27.14 -4.62
CA LEU A 543 -7.15 -26.39 -5.65
C LEU A 543 -7.65 -25.08 -5.06
N THR A 544 -7.38 -23.99 -5.76
CA THR A 544 -7.87 -22.67 -5.38
C THR A 544 -8.76 -22.09 -6.46
N LEU A 545 -9.74 -21.31 -6.03
CA LEU A 545 -10.63 -20.52 -6.89
C LEU A 545 -10.33 -19.05 -6.62
N ARG A 546 -10.04 -18.30 -7.68
CA ARG A 546 -9.58 -16.91 -7.60
C ARG A 546 -10.39 -16.03 -8.52
N TYR A 547 -10.88 -14.92 -7.98
CA TYR A 547 -11.37 -13.78 -8.76
C TYR A 547 -10.22 -12.82 -9.02
N MET A 548 -10.04 -12.42 -10.29
CA MET A 548 -9.10 -11.39 -10.69
C MET A 548 -9.84 -10.20 -11.29
N LEU A 549 -9.58 -9.01 -10.73
CA LEU A 549 -9.95 -7.77 -11.38
C LEU A 549 -9.03 -7.53 -12.59
N LEU A 550 -9.64 -7.25 -13.75
CA LEU A 550 -8.97 -6.94 -15.01
C LEU A 550 -8.98 -5.44 -15.32
N ASP A 551 -10.04 -4.71 -14.94
CA ASP A 551 -10.13 -3.27 -15.15
C ASP A 551 -10.15 -2.49 -13.81
N PRO A 552 -9.07 -1.76 -13.46
CA PRO A 552 -9.02 -0.93 -12.26
C PRO A 552 -9.76 0.41 -12.39
N THR A 553 -10.23 0.78 -13.58
CA THR A 553 -10.78 2.12 -13.88
C THR A 553 -11.86 2.54 -12.89
N TYR A 554 -12.89 1.70 -12.68
CA TYR A 554 -14.06 2.08 -11.88
C TYR A 554 -13.74 2.30 -10.40
N HIS A 555 -12.85 1.49 -9.83
CA HIS A 555 -12.44 1.66 -8.44
C HIS A 555 -11.58 2.91 -8.21
N PHE A 556 -10.86 3.36 -9.23
CA PHE A 556 -10.07 4.59 -9.15
C PHE A 556 -10.85 5.84 -9.54
N LYS A 557 -11.88 5.68 -10.37
CA LYS A 557 -12.72 6.78 -10.86
C LYS A 557 -13.34 7.61 -9.73
N ASP A 558 -13.89 6.96 -8.71
CA ASP A 558 -14.46 7.63 -7.52
C ASP A 558 -13.46 8.61 -6.87
N ILE A 559 -12.18 8.26 -6.82
CA ILE A 559 -11.13 9.11 -6.20
C ILE A 559 -10.86 10.34 -7.06
N VAL A 560 -10.84 10.16 -8.38
CA VAL A 560 -10.53 11.23 -9.34
C VAL A 560 -11.70 12.19 -9.51
N GLU A 561 -12.94 11.71 -9.44
CA GLU A 561 -14.13 12.56 -9.52
C GLU A 561 -14.39 13.33 -8.21
N ASP A 562 -14.10 12.74 -7.05
CA ASP A 562 -14.23 13.42 -5.77
C ASP A 562 -13.11 14.46 -5.56
N ALA A 563 -11.86 14.12 -5.87
CA ALA A 563 -10.72 14.98 -5.60
C ALA A 563 -10.66 16.20 -6.52
N ARG A 564 -10.15 17.32 -5.98
CA ARG A 564 -9.87 18.54 -6.74
C ARG A 564 -8.78 18.30 -7.80
N ALA A 565 -7.71 17.58 -7.41
CA ALA A 565 -6.61 17.20 -8.27
C ALA A 565 -5.98 15.90 -7.78
N VAL A 566 -5.48 15.09 -8.72
CA VAL A 566 -4.82 13.81 -8.41
C VAL A 566 -3.44 13.77 -9.06
N VAL A 567 -2.39 13.62 -8.27
CA VAL A 567 -1.01 13.51 -8.76
C VAL A 567 -0.49 12.09 -8.57
N LEU A 568 -0.17 11.42 -9.67
CA LEU A 568 0.49 10.12 -9.73
C LEU A 568 1.97 10.33 -9.97
N ALA A 569 2.80 10.10 -8.94
CA ALA A 569 4.24 10.27 -9.03
C ALA A 569 4.97 8.93 -8.88
N GLY A 570 6.00 8.71 -9.70
CA GLY A 570 6.79 7.47 -9.63
C GLY A 570 8.17 7.60 -10.27
N GLY A 571 9.07 6.69 -9.91
CA GLY A 571 10.42 6.64 -10.48
C GLY A 571 10.52 6.01 -11.87
N THR A 572 9.49 5.26 -12.27
CA THR A 572 9.47 4.43 -13.49
C THR A 572 8.07 4.40 -14.11
N MET A 573 7.46 5.58 -14.31
CA MET A 573 6.09 5.68 -14.85
C MET A 573 6.03 5.49 -16.36
N SER A 574 7.15 5.48 -17.07
CA SER A 574 7.17 5.31 -18.53
C SER A 574 6.87 3.85 -18.96
N PRO A 575 6.01 3.62 -19.98
CA PRO A 575 5.26 4.63 -20.74
C PRO A 575 3.99 5.10 -20.00
N MET A 576 3.77 6.43 -20.01
CA MET A 576 2.64 7.06 -19.31
C MET A 576 1.29 6.80 -19.99
N SER A 577 1.30 6.48 -21.29
CA SER A 577 0.11 6.13 -22.07
C SER A 577 -0.68 4.96 -21.48
N ASP A 578 -0.01 4.03 -20.81
CA ASP A 578 -0.67 2.88 -20.17
C ASP A 578 -1.67 3.36 -19.08
N TYR A 579 -1.37 4.44 -18.36
CA TYR A 579 -2.27 5.01 -17.35
C TYR A 579 -3.47 5.69 -17.99
N GLU A 580 -3.24 6.46 -19.06
CA GLU A 580 -4.30 7.11 -19.83
C GLU A 580 -5.26 6.07 -20.43
N GLN A 581 -4.73 4.98 -20.97
CA GLN A 581 -5.52 3.96 -21.67
C GLN A 581 -6.22 2.98 -20.73
N HIS A 582 -5.61 2.62 -19.59
CA HIS A 582 -6.09 1.55 -18.73
C HIS A 582 -6.64 1.99 -17.37
N LEU A 583 -6.25 3.17 -16.86
CA LEU A 583 -6.70 3.68 -15.57
C LEU A 583 -7.61 4.91 -15.71
N LEU A 584 -7.34 5.79 -16.69
CA LEU A 584 -8.05 7.05 -16.92
C LEU A 584 -8.73 7.16 -18.31
N PRO A 585 -9.26 6.07 -18.89
CA PRO A 585 -9.77 6.09 -20.28
C PRO A 585 -10.99 6.98 -20.52
N TYR A 586 -11.63 7.46 -19.45
CA TYR A 586 -12.84 8.28 -19.49
C TYR A 586 -12.54 9.78 -19.40
N LEU A 587 -11.28 10.17 -19.17
CA LEU A 587 -10.86 11.56 -19.10
C LEU A 587 -10.34 12.05 -20.46
N ASP A 588 -10.67 13.29 -20.77
CA ASP A 588 -10.07 13.99 -21.91
C ASP A 588 -8.58 14.24 -21.64
N SER A 589 -7.75 14.12 -22.68
CA SER A 589 -6.31 14.38 -22.58
C SER A 589 -5.98 15.80 -22.10
N SER A 590 -6.88 16.77 -22.25
CA SER A 590 -6.70 18.15 -21.73
C SER A 590 -6.73 18.24 -20.20
N LYS A 591 -7.34 17.26 -19.53
CA LYS A 591 -7.37 17.14 -18.07
C LYS A 591 -6.17 16.37 -17.51
N ILE A 592 -5.34 15.80 -18.38
CA ILE A 592 -4.16 15.01 -18.01
C ILE A 592 -2.91 15.81 -18.31
N GLN A 593 -2.05 15.96 -17.31
CA GLN A 593 -0.74 16.58 -17.46
C GLN A 593 0.34 15.53 -17.25
N THR A 594 1.29 15.41 -18.17
CA THR A 594 2.39 14.46 -18.08
C THR A 594 3.73 15.18 -18.00
N LEU A 595 4.65 14.67 -17.18
CA LEU A 595 6.02 15.18 -17.09
C LEU A 595 6.98 14.02 -16.86
N SER A 596 8.03 13.93 -17.66
CA SER A 596 9.14 12.99 -17.46
C SER A 596 10.44 13.75 -17.28
N CYS A 597 10.96 13.75 -16.05
CA CYS A 597 12.22 14.38 -15.72
C CYS A 597 13.42 13.52 -16.15
N GLY A 598 14.50 14.18 -16.57
CA GLY A 598 15.80 13.53 -16.74
C GLY A 598 16.43 13.09 -15.42
N HIS A 599 17.62 12.51 -15.48
CA HIS A 599 18.39 12.14 -14.28
C HIS A 599 19.44 13.21 -13.96
N VAL A 600 19.80 13.35 -12.68
CA VAL A 600 20.82 14.31 -12.20
C VAL A 600 22.28 13.86 -12.43
N ILE A 601 22.52 12.62 -12.87
CA ILE A 601 23.89 12.10 -12.99
C ILE A 601 24.51 12.50 -14.31
N PRO A 602 25.83 12.76 -14.34
CA PRO A 602 26.53 12.91 -15.60
C PRO A 602 26.59 11.55 -16.33
N PRO A 603 26.53 11.51 -17.68
CA PRO A 603 26.64 10.27 -18.44
C PRO A 603 27.91 9.47 -18.13
N SER A 604 28.99 10.13 -17.69
CA SER A 604 30.27 9.51 -17.30
C SER A 604 30.22 8.76 -15.97
N ASN A 605 29.14 8.85 -15.20
CA ASN A 605 28.92 8.10 -13.96
C ASN A 605 28.10 6.82 -14.19
N LEU A 606 27.70 6.54 -15.42
CA LEU A 606 26.92 5.36 -15.74
C LEU A 606 27.54 4.57 -16.89
N LEU A 607 27.76 3.29 -16.66
CA LEU A 607 28.14 2.34 -17.70
C LEU A 607 27.00 1.35 -17.92
N ALA A 608 26.20 1.51 -18.99
CA ALA A 608 25.10 0.61 -19.30
C ALA A 608 25.45 -0.24 -20.54
N VAL A 609 25.48 -1.57 -20.39
CA VAL A 609 25.91 -2.48 -21.47
C VAL A 609 24.94 -3.65 -21.67
N PRO A 610 24.34 -3.79 -22.86
CA PRO A 610 23.64 -5.00 -23.25
C PRO A 610 24.65 -6.07 -23.69
N ILE A 611 24.71 -7.18 -22.94
CA ILE A 611 25.58 -8.33 -23.23
C ILE A 611 24.74 -9.37 -23.96
N ILE A 612 24.90 -9.41 -25.28
CA ILE A 612 24.12 -10.27 -26.18
C ILE A 612 24.76 -11.66 -26.41
N GLN A 613 26.07 -11.76 -26.26
CA GLN A 613 26.85 -12.96 -26.57
C GLN A 613 27.85 -13.29 -25.44
N ALA A 614 28.06 -14.58 -25.23
CA ALA A 614 29.04 -15.12 -24.30
C ALA A 614 30.45 -15.08 -24.90
N SER A 615 31.47 -15.35 -24.07
CA SER A 615 32.89 -15.34 -24.49
C SER A 615 33.23 -16.36 -25.59
N ASN A 616 32.40 -17.39 -25.77
CA ASN A 616 32.52 -18.39 -26.84
C ASN A 616 31.70 -18.05 -28.09
N GLY A 617 31.08 -16.86 -28.16
CA GLY A 617 30.27 -16.41 -29.28
C GLY A 617 28.83 -16.95 -29.30
N ALA A 618 28.43 -17.75 -28.30
CA ALA A 618 27.04 -18.20 -28.19
C ALA A 618 26.13 -17.07 -27.70
N ASP A 619 24.93 -16.97 -28.27
CA ASP A 619 23.94 -15.97 -27.85
C ASP A 619 23.41 -16.26 -26.44
N PHE A 620 23.23 -15.21 -25.64
CA PHE A 620 22.56 -15.30 -24.35
C PHE A 620 21.03 -15.34 -24.55
N ASP A 621 20.50 -16.56 -24.71
CA ASP A 621 19.06 -16.81 -24.82
C ASP A 621 18.48 -17.38 -23.52
N PHE A 622 17.81 -16.51 -22.75
CA PHE A 622 17.12 -16.86 -21.50
C PHE A 622 15.62 -17.13 -21.69
N THR A 623 15.17 -17.47 -22.89
CA THR A 623 13.81 -18.00 -23.11
C THR A 623 13.61 -19.34 -22.38
N PHE A 624 12.35 -19.75 -22.19
CA PHE A 624 12.02 -20.98 -21.46
C PHE A 624 12.74 -22.22 -22.02
N GLU A 625 12.89 -22.30 -23.34
CA GLU A 625 13.57 -23.39 -24.05
C GLU A 625 15.10 -23.33 -23.93
N GLY A 626 15.67 -22.12 -23.87
CA GLY A 626 17.12 -21.89 -23.85
C GLY A 626 17.73 -21.90 -22.45
N ARG A 627 17.05 -21.32 -21.46
CA ARG A 627 17.64 -20.95 -20.17
C ARG A 627 18.18 -22.11 -19.34
N ASN A 628 17.59 -23.29 -19.46
CA ASN A 628 17.95 -24.49 -18.69
C ASN A 628 19.04 -25.34 -19.37
N LYS A 629 19.53 -24.95 -20.55
CA LYS A 629 20.64 -25.63 -21.21
C LYS A 629 21.91 -25.47 -20.38
N GLU A 630 22.61 -26.57 -20.13
CA GLU A 630 23.83 -26.57 -19.31
C GLU A 630 24.89 -25.61 -19.86
N SER A 631 25.04 -25.51 -21.20
CA SER A 631 25.93 -24.54 -21.85
C SER A 631 25.62 -23.08 -21.51
N THR A 632 24.33 -22.72 -21.43
CA THR A 632 23.90 -21.35 -21.11
C THR A 632 24.17 -21.02 -19.64
N ILE A 633 23.95 -21.97 -18.73
CA ILE A 633 24.25 -21.82 -17.29
C ILE A 633 25.76 -21.70 -17.06
N ILE A 634 26.59 -22.45 -17.80
CA ILE A 634 28.05 -22.33 -17.76
C ILE A 634 28.50 -20.95 -18.26
N ASN A 635 28.01 -20.54 -19.43
CA ASN A 635 28.32 -19.23 -20.02
C ASN A 635 27.91 -18.08 -19.08
N LEU A 636 26.75 -18.18 -18.43
CA LEU A 636 26.28 -17.21 -17.43
C LEU A 636 27.22 -17.17 -16.22
N GLY A 637 27.62 -18.34 -15.70
CA GLY A 637 28.55 -18.42 -14.56
C GLY A 637 29.89 -17.77 -14.87
N GLN A 638 30.44 -18.00 -16.08
CA GLN A 638 31.67 -17.35 -16.55
C GLN A 638 31.54 -15.84 -16.66
N ALA A 639 30.43 -15.36 -17.25
CA ALA A 639 30.18 -13.92 -17.40
C ALA A 639 30.03 -13.22 -16.05
N VAL A 640 29.22 -13.77 -15.12
CA VAL A 640 29.05 -13.22 -13.76
C VAL A 640 30.38 -13.19 -13.01
N LEU A 641 31.19 -14.24 -13.12
CA LEU A 641 32.48 -14.31 -12.45
C LEU A 641 33.46 -13.26 -12.99
N SER A 642 33.57 -13.15 -14.31
CA SER A 642 34.41 -12.15 -14.96
C SER A 642 34.00 -10.73 -14.55
N MET A 643 32.71 -10.39 -14.61
CA MET A 643 32.24 -9.07 -14.17
C MET A 643 32.51 -8.82 -12.68
N ALA A 644 32.27 -9.81 -11.82
CA ALA A 644 32.50 -9.69 -10.38
C ALA A 644 33.98 -9.47 -10.03
N GLU A 645 34.91 -9.99 -10.81
CA GLU A 645 36.36 -9.76 -10.61
C GLU A 645 36.78 -8.32 -10.95
N HIS A 646 36.11 -7.66 -11.90
CA HIS A 646 36.44 -6.29 -12.37
C HIS A 646 35.67 -5.19 -11.60
N ILE A 647 34.48 -5.51 -11.09
CA ILE A 647 33.65 -4.53 -10.36
C ILE A 647 34.10 -4.45 -8.88
N PRO A 648 34.48 -3.26 -8.38
CA PRO A 648 34.80 -3.08 -6.96
C PRO A 648 33.55 -3.21 -6.08
N ASP A 649 33.75 -3.45 -4.79
CA ASP A 649 32.70 -3.41 -3.76
C ASP A 649 31.49 -4.33 -4.06
N GLY A 650 30.27 -3.83 -3.88
CA GLY A 650 29.03 -4.57 -3.99
C GLY A 650 28.57 -4.81 -5.44
N VAL A 651 28.30 -6.08 -5.76
CA VAL A 651 27.69 -6.51 -7.03
C VAL A 651 26.37 -7.20 -6.73
N VAL A 652 25.29 -6.73 -7.36
CA VAL A 652 23.94 -7.30 -7.22
C VAL A 652 23.53 -7.96 -8.54
N VAL A 653 23.19 -9.24 -8.49
CA VAL A 653 22.77 -10.03 -9.65
C VAL A 653 21.29 -10.39 -9.52
N PHE A 654 20.48 -9.87 -10.42
CA PHE A 654 19.04 -10.07 -10.45
C PHE A 654 18.66 -11.18 -11.43
N PHE A 655 17.92 -12.17 -10.92
CA PHE A 655 17.36 -13.29 -11.67
C PHE A 655 15.86 -13.10 -11.95
N PRO A 656 15.32 -13.68 -13.03
CA PRO A 656 13.91 -13.52 -13.39
C PRO A 656 12.97 -14.33 -12.50
N SER A 657 13.45 -15.37 -11.80
CA SER A 657 12.65 -16.14 -10.84
C SER A 657 13.54 -16.91 -9.85
N TYR A 658 13.01 -17.20 -8.67
CA TYR A 658 13.70 -18.06 -7.70
C TYR A 658 13.95 -19.48 -8.24
N ALA A 659 13.04 -20.02 -9.05
CA ALA A 659 13.21 -21.36 -9.64
C ALA A 659 14.43 -21.42 -10.56
N TYR A 660 14.65 -20.36 -11.34
CA TYR A 660 15.82 -20.29 -12.20
C TYR A 660 17.09 -20.05 -11.39
N LEU A 661 17.05 -19.16 -10.39
CA LEU A 661 18.17 -18.94 -9.48
C LEU A 661 18.62 -20.24 -8.79
N ASP A 662 17.71 -21.01 -8.22
CA ASP A 662 18.02 -22.27 -7.54
C ASP A 662 18.62 -23.30 -8.51
N THR A 663 18.12 -23.36 -9.75
CA THR A 663 18.67 -24.22 -10.81
C THR A 663 20.11 -23.83 -11.15
N CYS A 664 20.39 -22.53 -11.31
CA CYS A 664 21.73 -22.02 -11.57
C CYS A 664 22.67 -22.29 -10.40
N ILE A 665 22.25 -22.05 -9.16
CA ILE A 665 23.06 -22.30 -7.96
C ILE A 665 23.38 -23.79 -7.83
N ALA A 666 22.38 -24.67 -8.01
CA ALA A 666 22.59 -26.12 -7.95
C ALA A 666 23.59 -26.59 -9.01
N ALA A 667 23.51 -26.04 -10.23
CA ALA A 667 24.46 -26.30 -11.29
C ALA A 667 25.87 -25.75 -10.96
N TRP A 668 26.01 -24.52 -10.47
CA TRP A 668 27.30 -23.90 -10.16
C TRP A 668 28.02 -24.49 -8.96
N LYS A 669 27.30 -25.15 -8.04
CA LYS A 669 27.90 -25.97 -6.98
C LYS A 669 28.46 -27.30 -7.50
N ARG A 670 27.94 -27.81 -8.62
CA ARG A 670 28.33 -29.09 -9.22
C ARG A 670 29.39 -28.92 -10.32
N ILE A 671 29.25 -27.92 -11.17
CA ILE A 671 30.03 -27.73 -12.39
C ILE A 671 31.32 -26.97 -12.08
N SER A 672 32.45 -27.42 -12.66
CA SER A 672 33.73 -26.70 -12.66
C SER A 672 33.94 -25.93 -13.97
N ALA A 673 34.53 -24.73 -13.87
CA ALA A 673 34.74 -23.80 -14.97
C ALA A 673 35.94 -24.15 -15.88
N HIS A 674 36.88 -24.97 -15.38
CA HIS A 674 38.16 -25.28 -16.04
C HIS A 674 38.82 -26.51 -15.37
N PRO A 675 40.00 -27.04 -15.78
CA PRO A 675 40.54 -28.30 -15.22
C PRO A 675 40.98 -28.22 -13.74
N THR A 676 40.74 -27.09 -13.08
CA THR A 676 40.88 -26.95 -11.63
C THR A 676 39.69 -27.64 -10.93
N LYS A 677 39.95 -28.32 -9.81
CA LYS A 677 38.91 -29.06 -9.04
C LYS A 677 37.87 -28.15 -8.35
N ALA A 678 37.96 -26.83 -8.49
CA ALA A 678 37.08 -25.87 -7.79
C ALA A 678 35.81 -25.59 -8.60
N SER A 679 34.66 -25.64 -7.93
CA SER A 679 33.36 -25.34 -8.56
C SER A 679 33.23 -23.85 -8.90
N PHE A 680 32.26 -23.48 -9.75
CA PHE A 680 31.92 -22.07 -9.96
C PHE A 680 31.55 -21.38 -8.64
N TRP A 681 30.85 -22.07 -7.75
CA TRP A 681 30.48 -21.56 -6.44
C TRP A 681 31.70 -21.22 -5.57
N ASP A 682 32.72 -22.09 -5.56
CA ASP A 682 33.96 -21.84 -4.81
C ASP A 682 34.69 -20.62 -5.38
N ARG A 683 34.70 -20.46 -6.71
CA ARG A 683 35.30 -19.30 -7.36
C ARG A 683 34.54 -18.00 -7.06
N PHE A 684 33.21 -18.03 -7.02
CA PHE A 684 32.43 -16.87 -6.57
C PHE A 684 32.82 -16.48 -5.16
N ALA A 685 32.82 -17.43 -4.21
CA ALA A 685 33.20 -17.19 -2.82
C ALA A 685 34.66 -16.71 -2.66
N GLN A 686 35.56 -17.15 -3.54
CA GLN A 686 36.94 -16.65 -3.59
C GLN A 686 37.02 -15.23 -4.16
N ALA A 687 36.23 -14.88 -5.18
CA ALA A 687 36.20 -13.51 -5.68
C ALA A 687 35.57 -12.57 -4.65
N LYS A 688 34.35 -12.88 -4.20
CA LYS A 688 33.56 -12.09 -3.24
C LYS A 688 32.69 -12.99 -2.34
N PRO A 689 32.52 -12.67 -1.04
CA PRO A 689 31.51 -13.30 -0.20
C PRO A 689 30.13 -13.27 -0.85
N VAL A 690 29.46 -14.42 -0.92
CA VAL A 690 28.20 -14.61 -1.63
C VAL A 690 27.02 -14.59 -0.66
N PHE A 691 26.02 -13.78 -0.94
CA PHE A 691 24.77 -13.67 -0.22
C PHE A 691 23.60 -14.03 -1.15
N LEU A 692 22.59 -14.69 -0.59
CA LEU A 692 21.42 -15.18 -1.31
C LEU A 692 20.14 -14.63 -0.71
N GLU A 693 19.23 -14.17 -1.57
CA GLU A 693 17.85 -13.93 -1.19
C GLU A 693 17.15 -15.26 -0.87
N GLN A 694 16.54 -15.38 0.32
CA GLN A 694 15.78 -16.58 0.69
C GLN A 694 14.31 -16.46 0.27
N ARG A 695 13.74 -17.55 -0.27
CA ARG A 695 12.32 -17.63 -0.60
C ARG A 695 11.45 -17.51 0.65
N SER A 696 10.40 -16.70 0.56
CA SER A 696 9.26 -16.79 1.46
C SER A 696 8.42 -18.02 1.07
N ASN A 697 8.70 -19.19 1.64
CA ASN A 697 7.73 -20.29 1.64
C ASN A 697 7.52 -20.79 3.07
N HIS A 698 6.31 -20.52 3.57
CA HIS A 698 5.69 -21.22 4.68
C HIS A 698 5.74 -22.73 4.44
N ARG A 699 6.51 -23.46 5.27
CA ARG A 699 6.29 -24.85 5.74
C ARG A 699 7.57 -25.42 6.38
N SER A 700 8.08 -24.77 7.43
CA SER A 700 8.84 -25.50 8.43
C SER A 700 8.12 -25.44 9.76
N THR A 701 7.47 -26.54 10.08
CA THR A 701 7.07 -26.93 11.42
C THR A 701 8.32 -27.07 12.28
N SER A 702 8.79 -25.99 12.91
CA SER A 702 9.52 -26.04 14.18
C SER A 702 9.95 -24.64 14.64
N LYS A 703 9.46 -24.28 15.83
CA LYS A 703 10.00 -23.34 16.83
C LYS A 703 11.08 -22.36 16.34
N VAL A 704 10.63 -21.16 16.00
CA VAL A 704 11.07 -19.81 16.43
C VAL A 704 10.61 -18.85 15.32
N SER A 705 9.59 -18.04 15.63
CA SER A 705 9.12 -16.97 14.75
C SER A 705 10.10 -15.80 14.78
N VAL A 706 11.20 -15.91 14.02
CA VAL A 706 11.88 -14.70 13.54
C VAL A 706 10.99 -14.14 12.43
N SER A 707 10.53 -12.90 12.57
CA SER A 707 9.71 -12.25 11.54
C SER A 707 10.46 -12.24 10.20
N GLN A 708 9.74 -12.49 9.11
CA GLN A 708 10.27 -12.56 7.73
C GLN A 708 11.12 -11.33 7.35
N GLU A 709 10.71 -10.15 7.83
CA GLU A 709 11.46 -8.89 7.69
C GLU A 709 12.84 -8.98 8.34
N ALA A 710 12.95 -9.61 9.52
CA ALA A 710 14.22 -9.74 10.23
C ALA A 710 15.21 -10.70 9.55
N ALA A 711 14.74 -11.69 8.79
CA ALA A 711 15.63 -12.56 8.00
C ALA A 711 16.21 -11.83 6.77
N VAL A 712 15.36 -11.07 6.07
CA VAL A 712 15.75 -10.23 4.93
C VAL A 712 16.71 -9.12 5.39
N ASP A 713 16.37 -8.43 6.48
CA ASP A 713 17.22 -7.40 7.09
C ASP A 713 18.55 -7.98 7.59
N SER A 714 18.56 -9.22 8.10
CA SER A 714 19.79 -9.90 8.50
C SER A 714 20.74 -10.15 7.32
N VAL A 715 20.23 -10.63 6.18
CA VAL A 715 21.03 -10.86 4.97
C VAL A 715 21.61 -9.55 4.45
N LEU A 716 20.82 -8.47 4.44
CA LEU A 716 21.27 -7.15 4.01
C LEU A 716 22.28 -6.52 4.95
N THR A 717 22.08 -6.68 6.25
CA THR A 717 23.02 -6.18 7.26
C THR A 717 24.35 -6.90 7.11
N ALA A 718 24.33 -8.22 6.89
CA ALA A 718 25.52 -9.01 6.64
C ALA A 718 26.21 -8.62 5.32
N TYR A 719 25.44 -8.41 4.24
CA TYR A 719 25.95 -7.92 2.96
C TYR A 719 26.61 -6.53 3.10
N SER A 720 25.93 -5.60 3.76
CA SER A 720 26.42 -4.23 3.97
C SER A 720 27.68 -4.22 4.84
N ALA A 721 27.72 -5.05 5.88
CA ALA A 721 28.91 -5.24 6.72
C ALA A 721 30.08 -5.85 5.92
N ALA A 722 29.82 -6.82 5.03
CA ALA A 722 30.86 -7.41 4.20
C ALA A 722 31.46 -6.38 3.22
N VAL A 723 30.61 -5.55 2.58
CA VAL A 723 31.07 -4.44 1.73
C VAL A 723 31.88 -3.42 2.55
N ALA A 724 31.38 -3.03 3.73
CA ALA A 724 32.02 -2.01 4.59
C ALA A 724 33.31 -2.49 5.26
N SER A 725 33.49 -3.80 5.46
CA SER A 725 34.65 -4.39 6.15
C SER A 725 36.01 -4.10 5.49
N GLY A 726 36.03 -3.57 4.26
CA GLY A 726 37.22 -2.94 3.70
C GLY A 726 38.34 -3.88 3.26
N ASN A 727 38.13 -5.20 3.24
CA ASN A 727 39.11 -6.17 2.72
C ASN A 727 39.37 -6.08 1.20
N GLY A 728 38.85 -5.05 0.52
CA GLY A 728 38.99 -4.80 -0.93
C GLY A 728 38.25 -5.80 -1.84
N ARG A 729 37.74 -6.91 -1.32
CA ARG A 729 37.01 -7.93 -2.11
C ARG A 729 35.59 -7.48 -2.47
N GLY A 730 34.91 -6.70 -1.63
CA GLY A 730 33.50 -6.37 -1.82
C GLY A 730 32.57 -7.56 -1.51
N ALA A 731 31.36 -7.60 -2.08
CA ALA A 731 30.39 -8.68 -1.86
C ALA A 731 29.52 -8.95 -3.09
N LEU A 732 29.00 -10.17 -3.23
CA LEU A 732 28.10 -10.57 -4.31
C LEU A 732 26.72 -10.96 -3.74
N LEU A 733 25.66 -10.30 -4.19
CA LEU A 733 24.29 -10.58 -3.79
C LEU A 733 23.50 -11.15 -4.96
N PHE A 734 22.98 -12.37 -4.82
CA PHE A 734 22.01 -12.94 -5.75
C PHE A 734 20.59 -12.67 -5.26
N ALA A 735 19.81 -11.97 -6.08
CA ALA A 735 18.45 -11.55 -5.80
C ALA A 735 17.53 -11.87 -6.98
N VAL A 736 16.22 -11.77 -6.77
CA VAL A 736 15.19 -12.02 -7.80
C VAL A 736 14.42 -10.74 -8.11
N ILE A 737 14.15 -10.51 -9.39
CA ILE A 737 13.33 -9.38 -9.86
C ILE A 737 11.89 -9.57 -9.35
N GLY A 738 11.34 -8.57 -8.67
CA GLY A 738 10.06 -8.65 -7.98
C GLY A 738 10.11 -9.35 -6.62
N GLY A 739 11.29 -9.80 -6.18
CA GLY A 739 11.53 -10.28 -4.81
C GLY A 739 11.55 -9.15 -3.79
N THR A 740 11.48 -9.48 -2.50
CA THR A 740 11.41 -8.49 -1.41
C THR A 740 12.63 -7.59 -1.38
N LEU A 741 13.82 -8.14 -1.68
CA LEU A 741 15.06 -7.36 -1.74
C LEU A 741 15.06 -6.35 -2.90
N SER A 742 14.44 -6.73 -4.01
CA SER A 742 14.36 -5.92 -5.23
C SER A 742 13.27 -4.84 -5.20
N GLU A 743 12.32 -4.92 -4.25
CA GLU A 743 11.25 -3.93 -4.08
C GLU A 743 11.49 -2.97 -2.90
N GLY A 744 12.08 -3.46 -1.80
CA GLY A 744 12.13 -2.73 -0.54
C GLY A 744 13.41 -1.94 -0.26
N ILE A 745 14.53 -2.24 -0.94
CA ILE A 745 15.86 -1.79 -0.50
C ILE A 745 16.58 -0.91 -1.51
N ASN A 746 17.46 -0.05 -0.98
CA ASN A 746 18.29 0.88 -1.72
C ASN A 746 19.75 0.44 -1.67
N PHE A 747 20.36 0.21 -2.83
CA PHE A 747 21.79 -0.12 -2.95
C PHE A 747 22.57 1.17 -3.25
N SER A 748 22.81 1.98 -2.21
CA SER A 748 23.55 3.24 -2.34
C SER A 748 25.06 3.02 -2.37
N ASP A 749 25.76 3.81 -3.17
CA ASP A 749 27.23 3.89 -3.16
C ASP A 749 27.92 2.53 -3.36
N ALA A 750 28.79 2.15 -2.42
CA ALA A 750 29.57 0.92 -2.45
C ALA A 750 28.68 -0.34 -2.43
N LEU A 751 27.43 -0.24 -1.98
CA LEU A 751 26.51 -1.38 -1.90
C LEU A 751 26.04 -1.88 -3.28
N GLY A 752 26.20 -1.09 -4.35
CA GLY A 752 25.65 -1.41 -5.66
C GLY A 752 26.44 -0.86 -6.84
N ARG A 753 27.79 -0.94 -6.81
CA ARG A 753 28.65 -0.48 -7.91
C ARG A 753 28.44 -1.26 -9.21
N GLY A 754 28.02 -2.53 -9.10
CA GLY A 754 27.60 -3.35 -10.23
C GLY A 754 26.20 -3.88 -10.08
N VAL A 755 25.35 -3.69 -11.10
CA VAL A 755 24.06 -4.36 -11.21
C VAL A 755 24.05 -5.22 -12.46
N ILE A 756 23.79 -6.50 -12.29
CA ILE A 756 23.73 -7.49 -13.37
C ILE A 756 22.29 -8.00 -13.46
N VAL A 757 21.63 -7.77 -14.59
CA VAL A 757 20.27 -8.24 -14.86
C VAL A 757 20.35 -9.45 -15.78
N VAL A 758 19.95 -10.62 -15.28
CA VAL A 758 19.96 -11.89 -16.02
C VAL A 758 18.61 -12.11 -16.69
N GLY A 759 18.60 -12.13 -18.02
CA GLY A 759 17.38 -12.33 -18.80
C GLY A 759 16.36 -11.21 -18.65
N LEU A 760 15.12 -11.54 -19.02
CA LEU A 760 13.95 -10.68 -18.89
C LEU A 760 12.87 -11.42 -18.08
N PRO A 761 12.31 -10.82 -17.00
CA PRO A 761 11.32 -11.43 -16.12
C PRO A 761 9.92 -11.46 -16.76
N PHE A 762 9.81 -12.06 -17.95
CA PHE A 762 8.52 -12.19 -18.61
C PHE A 762 7.59 -13.08 -17.77
N PRO A 763 6.37 -12.61 -17.47
CA PRO A 763 5.35 -13.46 -16.88
C PRO A 763 5.04 -14.64 -17.80
N ASN A 764 4.54 -15.75 -17.25
CA ASN A 764 4.20 -16.92 -18.08
C ASN A 764 3.03 -16.57 -19.03
N PRO A 765 3.25 -16.48 -20.35
CA PRO A 765 2.19 -16.12 -21.30
C PRO A 765 1.14 -17.23 -21.44
N HIS A 766 1.47 -18.46 -21.03
CA HIS A 766 0.56 -19.59 -21.08
C HIS A 766 -0.39 -19.67 -19.89
N SER A 767 -0.15 -18.89 -18.82
CA SER A 767 -1.04 -18.91 -17.66
C SER A 767 -2.42 -18.37 -18.04
N ALA A 768 -3.46 -18.95 -17.44
CA ALA A 768 -4.84 -18.54 -17.69
C ALA A 768 -5.04 -17.05 -17.38
N GLU A 769 -4.38 -16.55 -16.34
CA GLU A 769 -4.43 -15.15 -15.91
C GLU A 769 -3.89 -14.20 -16.97
N TRP A 770 -2.71 -14.50 -17.51
CA TRP A 770 -2.09 -13.65 -18.53
C TRP A 770 -2.81 -13.75 -19.86
N LYS A 771 -3.29 -14.94 -20.25
CA LYS A 771 -4.15 -15.05 -21.44
C LYS A 771 -5.40 -14.18 -21.32
N ALA A 772 -6.05 -14.16 -20.16
CA ALA A 772 -7.23 -13.33 -19.93
C ALA A 772 -6.89 -11.83 -19.95
N LYS A 773 -5.80 -11.40 -19.30
CA LYS A 773 -5.32 -10.01 -19.37
C LYS A 773 -5.02 -9.58 -20.82
N MET A 774 -4.33 -10.42 -21.58
CA MET A 774 -3.99 -10.16 -22.98
C MET A 774 -5.23 -10.08 -23.87
N GLN A 775 -6.20 -10.98 -23.69
CA GLN A 775 -7.47 -10.95 -24.41
C GLN A 775 -8.28 -9.70 -24.06
N TYR A 776 -8.30 -9.30 -22.79
CA TYR A 776 -8.98 -8.10 -22.34
C TYR A 776 -8.43 -6.84 -23.01
N ILE A 777 -7.11 -6.64 -22.93
CA ILE A 777 -6.44 -5.48 -23.54
C ILE A 777 -6.63 -5.48 -25.05
N SER A 778 -6.46 -6.63 -25.69
CA SER A 778 -6.67 -6.77 -27.14
C SER A 778 -8.10 -6.41 -27.55
N SER A 779 -9.10 -6.84 -26.79
CA SER A 779 -10.51 -6.53 -27.08
C SER A 779 -10.82 -5.05 -26.88
N LYS A 780 -10.29 -4.44 -25.80
CA LYS A 780 -10.47 -3.01 -25.47
C LYS A 780 -9.87 -2.11 -26.55
N GLU A 781 -8.66 -2.43 -27.02
CA GLU A 781 -8.00 -1.66 -28.08
C GLU A 781 -8.61 -1.90 -29.47
N SER A 782 -9.06 -3.12 -29.75
CA SER A 782 -9.81 -3.41 -30.98
C SER A 782 -11.13 -2.63 -31.03
N ALA A 783 -11.82 -2.50 -29.89
CA ALA A 783 -13.05 -1.70 -29.80
C ALA A 783 -12.82 -0.20 -30.04
N ARG A 784 -11.60 0.29 -29.83
CA ARG A 784 -11.17 1.66 -30.15
C ARG A 784 -10.68 1.84 -31.59
N GLY A 785 -10.68 0.77 -32.40
CA GLY A 785 -10.19 0.77 -33.78
C GLY A 785 -8.67 0.60 -33.92
N GLY A 786 -7.97 0.22 -32.84
CA GLY A 786 -6.52 -0.04 -32.83
C GLY A 786 -6.16 -1.50 -33.08
N ASP A 787 -4.87 -1.79 -33.21
CA ASP A 787 -4.35 -3.17 -33.29
C ASP A 787 -4.27 -3.80 -31.88
N GLY A 788 -5.32 -4.53 -31.51
CA GLY A 788 -5.39 -5.21 -30.22
C GLY A 788 -4.26 -6.22 -29.95
N LYS A 789 -3.71 -6.86 -31.00
CA LYS A 789 -2.60 -7.81 -30.81
C LYS A 789 -1.30 -7.08 -30.51
N ALA A 790 -1.05 -5.95 -31.18
CA ALA A 790 0.10 -5.11 -30.92
C ALA A 790 0.04 -4.54 -29.49
N ALA A 791 -1.12 -4.02 -29.08
CA ALA A 791 -1.30 -3.46 -27.74
C ALA A 791 -1.13 -4.50 -26.62
N ALA A 792 -1.68 -5.71 -26.79
CA ALA A 792 -1.50 -6.79 -25.83
C ALA A 792 0.00 -7.16 -25.68
N ARG A 793 0.71 -7.29 -26.81
CA ARG A 793 2.16 -7.55 -26.79
C ARG A 793 2.93 -6.41 -26.12
N GLU A 794 2.57 -5.16 -26.43
CA GLU A 794 3.21 -3.99 -25.86
C GLU A 794 3.05 -3.95 -24.34
N PHE A 795 1.84 -4.17 -23.83
CA PHE A 795 1.55 -4.24 -22.41
C PHE A 795 2.35 -5.35 -21.70
N PHE A 796 2.43 -6.53 -22.32
CA PHE A 796 3.20 -7.67 -21.80
C PHE A 796 4.69 -7.33 -21.66
N GLU A 797 5.26 -6.68 -22.68
CA GLU A 797 6.64 -6.19 -22.66
C GLU A 797 6.82 -5.03 -21.66
N ASN A 798 5.85 -4.12 -21.53
CA ASN A 798 5.92 -3.00 -20.58
C ASN A 798 5.93 -3.48 -19.13
N THR A 799 5.12 -4.49 -18.79
CA THR A 799 5.12 -5.09 -17.44
C THR A 799 6.49 -5.66 -17.09
N CYS A 800 7.11 -6.38 -18.04
CA CYS A 800 8.46 -6.92 -17.88
C CYS A 800 9.49 -5.79 -17.66
N MET A 801 9.45 -4.75 -18.49
CA MET A 801 10.43 -3.66 -18.45
C MET A 801 10.28 -2.75 -17.24
N ARG A 802 9.06 -2.55 -16.72
CA ARG A 802 8.84 -1.83 -15.46
C ARG A 802 9.57 -2.49 -14.29
N ALA A 803 9.48 -3.82 -14.19
CA ALA A 803 10.18 -4.58 -13.15
C ALA A 803 11.71 -4.46 -13.28
N VAL A 804 12.24 -4.54 -14.50
CA VAL A 804 13.68 -4.34 -14.78
C VAL A 804 14.12 -2.93 -14.42
N ASN A 805 13.39 -1.90 -14.88
CA ASN A 805 13.69 -0.50 -14.62
C ASN A 805 13.67 -0.18 -13.13
N GLN A 806 12.77 -0.81 -12.37
CA GLN A 806 12.70 -0.66 -10.93
C GLN A 806 13.94 -1.24 -10.23
N CYS A 807 14.42 -2.41 -10.63
CA CYS A 807 15.64 -3.00 -10.07
C CYS A 807 16.87 -2.15 -10.41
N VAL A 808 16.98 -1.74 -11.67
CA VAL A 808 18.14 -0.99 -12.17
C VAL A 808 18.21 0.43 -11.58
N GLY A 809 17.07 1.10 -11.42
CA GLY A 809 17.00 2.43 -10.81
C GLY A 809 17.47 2.47 -9.35
N ARG A 810 17.69 1.32 -8.69
CA ARG A 810 18.08 1.31 -7.27
C ARG A 810 19.56 1.57 -7.01
N ALA A 811 20.39 1.43 -8.03
CA ALA A 811 21.85 1.53 -7.94
C ALA A 811 22.37 2.96 -7.81
N ILE A 812 21.57 3.97 -8.18
CA ILE A 812 22.01 5.37 -8.27
C ILE A 812 21.11 6.24 -7.40
N ARG A 813 21.72 7.04 -6.51
CA ARG A 813 20.96 7.81 -5.49
C ARG A 813 21.24 9.29 -5.42
N HIS A 814 22.37 9.77 -5.92
CA HIS A 814 22.67 11.20 -5.93
C HIS A 814 23.57 11.56 -7.11
N LYS A 815 23.72 12.87 -7.35
CA LYS A 815 24.52 13.41 -8.47
C LYS A 815 25.95 12.87 -8.53
N GLY A 816 26.58 12.64 -7.38
CA GLY A 816 27.95 12.09 -7.29
C GLY A 816 28.05 10.56 -7.39
N ASP A 817 26.93 9.84 -7.45
CA ASP A 817 26.92 8.37 -7.43
C ASP A 817 27.28 7.82 -8.81
N TYR A 818 27.80 6.59 -8.86
CA TYR A 818 28.18 5.92 -10.10
C TYR A 818 28.00 4.40 -10.01
N ALA A 819 27.54 3.80 -11.11
CA ALA A 819 27.28 2.37 -11.19
C ALA A 819 27.44 1.83 -12.63
N ALA A 820 27.78 0.55 -12.71
CA ALA A 820 27.82 -0.20 -13.95
C ALA A 820 26.61 -1.16 -14.01
N ILE A 821 25.80 -1.06 -15.06
CA ILE A 821 24.58 -1.84 -15.30
C ILE A 821 24.80 -2.77 -16.48
N MET A 822 24.79 -4.07 -16.24
CA MET A 822 25.01 -5.12 -17.24
C MET A 822 23.70 -5.86 -17.47
N MET A 823 23.24 -5.91 -18.72
CA MET A 823 21.96 -6.54 -19.09
C MET A 823 22.23 -7.76 -19.98
N LEU A 824 22.07 -8.97 -19.45
CA LEU A 824 22.41 -10.22 -20.11
C LEU A 824 21.16 -10.82 -20.76
N ASP A 825 20.94 -10.55 -22.04
CA ASP A 825 19.97 -11.21 -22.91
C ASP A 825 20.14 -10.66 -24.34
N ARG A 826 20.06 -11.51 -25.36
CA ARG A 826 20.09 -11.06 -26.76
C ARG A 826 18.99 -10.03 -27.07
N ARG A 827 17.85 -10.08 -26.38
CA ARG A 827 16.71 -9.17 -26.58
C ARG A 827 17.00 -7.73 -26.17
N TYR A 828 17.94 -7.47 -25.26
CA TYR A 828 18.38 -6.10 -24.95
C TYR A 828 19.11 -5.42 -26.11
N GLY A 829 19.56 -6.18 -27.12
CA GLY A 829 20.11 -5.63 -28.35
C GLY A 829 19.05 -5.10 -29.33
N GLY A 830 17.77 -5.40 -29.12
CA GLY A 830 16.69 -4.97 -30.00
C GLY A 830 16.14 -3.58 -29.65
N GLU A 831 15.93 -2.73 -30.67
CA GLU A 831 15.44 -1.35 -30.52
C GLU A 831 14.13 -1.27 -29.72
N ARG A 832 13.24 -2.26 -29.89
CA ARG A 832 11.95 -2.33 -29.16
C ARG A 832 12.11 -2.39 -27.65
N ILE A 833 13.09 -3.14 -27.15
CA ILE A 833 13.35 -3.26 -25.71
C ILE A 833 14.15 -2.04 -25.22
N GLN A 834 15.10 -1.56 -26.02
CA GLN A 834 15.89 -0.38 -25.68
C GLN A 834 15.04 0.90 -25.55
N ASN A 835 13.99 1.04 -26.36
CA ASN A 835 13.07 2.17 -26.28
C ASN A 835 12.20 2.15 -25.01
N LYS A 836 12.12 1.03 -24.30
CA LYS A 836 11.40 0.87 -23.02
C LYS A 836 12.30 1.10 -21.80
N LEU A 837 13.60 1.28 -22.00
CA LEU A 837 14.52 1.69 -20.95
C LEU A 837 14.41 3.21 -20.71
N PRO A 838 14.62 3.68 -19.47
CA PRO A 838 14.64 5.10 -19.16
C PRO A 838 15.63 5.86 -20.05
N LYS A 839 15.25 7.07 -20.45
CA LYS A 839 16.03 7.92 -21.37
C LYS A 839 17.49 8.10 -20.91
N TRP A 840 17.72 8.22 -19.59
CA TRP A 840 19.05 8.40 -19.01
C TRP A 840 19.93 7.15 -19.10
N ILE A 841 19.35 5.95 -19.02
CA ILE A 841 20.09 4.69 -19.26
C ILE A 841 20.41 4.61 -20.74
N ARG A 842 19.40 4.78 -21.60
CA ARG A 842 19.54 4.72 -23.06
C ARG A 842 20.59 5.70 -23.59
N GLY A 843 20.70 6.89 -23.01
CA GLY A 843 21.72 7.88 -23.37
C GLY A 843 23.16 7.45 -23.06
N SER A 844 23.36 6.58 -22.07
CA SER A 844 24.67 6.00 -21.71
C SER A 844 24.82 4.54 -22.16
N MET A 845 23.86 4.00 -22.92
CA MET A 845 23.94 2.63 -23.42
C MET A 845 24.98 2.52 -24.53
N MET A 846 25.81 1.49 -24.43
CA MET A 846 26.73 1.13 -25.50
C MET A 846 26.12 0.08 -26.43
N ALA A 847 26.62 0.04 -27.68
CA ALA A 847 26.26 -1.02 -28.62
C ALA A 847 26.72 -2.40 -28.11
N GLY A 848 25.99 -3.45 -28.49
CA GLY A 848 26.24 -4.82 -28.05
C GLY A 848 27.70 -5.21 -28.28
N THR A 849 28.40 -5.50 -27.19
CA THR A 849 29.86 -5.62 -27.15
C THR A 849 30.26 -7.00 -26.63
N SER A 850 31.40 -7.52 -27.09
CA SER A 850 31.89 -8.83 -26.66
C SER A 850 32.35 -8.79 -25.20
N MET A 851 32.33 -9.93 -24.51
CA MET A 851 32.68 -10.00 -23.08
C MET A 851 34.07 -9.42 -22.76
N LYS A 852 35.06 -9.59 -23.63
CA LYS A 852 36.41 -9.01 -23.46
C LYS A 852 36.42 -7.48 -23.51
N GLU A 853 35.56 -6.91 -24.34
CA GLU A 853 35.41 -5.46 -24.40
C GLU A 853 34.68 -4.93 -23.16
N VAL A 854 33.71 -5.70 -22.62
CA VAL A 854 33.06 -5.38 -21.34
C VAL A 854 34.07 -5.32 -20.19
N GLU A 855 34.94 -6.34 -20.07
CA GLU A 855 36.02 -6.41 -19.07
C GLU A 855 36.91 -5.15 -19.11
N ARG A 856 37.46 -4.84 -20.30
CA ARG A 856 38.31 -3.65 -20.51
C ARG A 856 37.61 -2.35 -20.13
N ARG A 857 36.30 -2.25 -20.39
CA ARG A 857 35.51 -1.04 -20.11
C ARG A 857 35.18 -0.90 -18.64
N LEU A 858 34.91 -2.01 -17.94
CA LEU A 858 34.71 -2.00 -16.49
C LEU A 858 35.97 -1.49 -15.81
N ASP A 859 37.15 -1.99 -16.18
CA ASP A 859 38.42 -1.50 -15.65
C ASP A 859 38.61 -0.01 -15.90
N GLN A 860 38.38 0.46 -17.13
CA GLN A 860 38.50 1.88 -17.47
C GLN A 860 37.51 2.75 -16.69
N PHE A 861 36.26 2.30 -16.56
CA PHE A 861 35.22 3.03 -15.87
C PHE A 861 35.55 3.18 -14.38
N PHE A 862 35.92 2.10 -13.70
CA PHE A 862 36.25 2.16 -12.28
C PHE A 862 37.61 2.77 -11.98
N ALA A 863 38.60 2.66 -12.88
CA ALA A 863 39.90 3.31 -12.71
C ALA A 863 39.80 4.85 -12.66
N VAL A 864 38.89 5.44 -13.43
CA VAL A 864 38.65 6.90 -13.44
C VAL A 864 37.89 7.38 -12.19
N LYS A 865 37.27 6.46 -11.44
CA LYS A 865 36.43 6.76 -10.25
C LYS A 865 37.10 6.38 -8.93
N ARG A 866 38.28 5.76 -8.98
CA ARG A 866 39.08 5.38 -7.80
C ARG A 866 39.91 6.55 -7.29
#